data_AF-A0AAE0PX34-F1
#
_entry.id   AF-A0AAE0PX34-F1
#
_cell.length_a   1.000
_cell.length_b   1.000
_cell.length_c   1.000
_cell.angle_alpha   90.00
_cell.angle_beta   90.00
_cell.angle_gamma   90.00
#
_symmetry.space_group_name_H-M   'P 1'
#
loop_
_entity.id
_entity.type
_entity.pdbx_description
1 polymer ?
#
loop_
_entity_poly.entity_id
_entity_poly.type
_entity_poly.pdbx_seq_one_letter_code
_entity_poly.pdbx_strand_id
1 'polypeptide(L)'
;YSVAMATVLGGRIYFAGAPRHKHTGAVFGFTWDAHTQQWRVTYTVHGIQLGSYFGAELCVVYGVEVVLLAVGAPMFYTAGVGGEVHICSVEAEALNCSGVLRGSSGNVDGRFGSALAVLQDLNEDSVMELAVGAPYEEQGKGAIYIFTSYRGGFRTKHTQRVSGTAVKYALFYFGLSLHSVGDLSSDGLPDLVVGSKGVAMVLRTQPVICVTVSITLDPPIINQNLFHCTAPHTLNTPIAKANMCLKLREVSTGSLPGPFLATVFVFLELDSGSSSPRLFFYPMSSISHWNTTVSSATVCHTFPITLQRCISVYQDVPLSGRLTVTGQRVGKTDLRPVLHPDCPNAHNITHMVLLEKVCGEDHVCVSDLSVSLQVIRNMVVKIEGFRVNISVIVINQGEDASGTELCFLHPSLLSFTRIHPVESISYMECSSNETGVMDLTRTTCRLGFTIFRQRAKVVFIMSFQLSEPAALRDRVDVNVTVKSKNENPGTLQDNSASVSMPVKHLVHFLLKDGGSTQYILYNNSALLQHTYELTNAGDLSTSVTVVFVLPLETTSGLLMDVSPPEINVTGVQCEKPMLLKKDNTSYHSQNCQGSSCHLIFCNVSLLTREQPITFTFTGKLNTQTKVDSIKVESWGLVSFDQNLYTQYLNEEDLRHSIVTVVESPPQSQTVLIASLSVLFGVLMMILLFMVLYKVGFFKSRSFENNAQEAGEATATSREKNNSNTPAENMDGLDAASNTHSENPNKSSNCNNAYVLEETSEL
;
A
#
# COMPACT_ATOMS: atom_id res chain seq x y z
N TYR A 1 14.04 11.75 32.12
CA TYR A 1 14.62 12.57 31.03
C TYR A 1 13.72 13.78 30.83
N SER A 2 12.44 13.54 30.57
CA SER A 2 11.34 14.50 30.69
C SER A 2 10.43 14.14 31.86
N VAL A 3 9.64 15.10 32.32
CA VAL A 3 8.61 14.92 33.37
C VAL A 3 7.36 15.70 33.04
N ALA A 4 6.19 15.17 33.41
CA ALA A 4 4.91 15.88 33.33
C ALA A 4 3.99 15.46 34.48
N MET A 5 3.03 16.30 34.86
CA MET A 5 2.09 16.01 35.93
C MET A 5 0.65 16.12 35.41
N ALA A 6 -0.14 15.08 35.62
CA ALA A 6 -1.57 15.06 35.33
C ALA A 6 -2.39 15.00 36.62
N THR A 7 -3.51 15.71 36.63
CA THR A 7 -4.52 15.61 37.69
C THR A 7 -5.75 14.90 37.13
N VAL A 8 -6.14 13.78 37.74
CA VAL A 8 -7.30 12.97 37.35
C VAL A 8 -8.26 12.79 38.52
N LEU A 9 -9.49 12.35 38.25
CA LEU A 9 -10.47 11.96 39.27
C LEU A 9 -9.92 10.75 40.05
N GLY A 10 -9.25 11.01 41.18
CA GLY A 10 -8.59 9.98 41.99
C GLY A 10 -7.17 10.35 42.48
N GLY A 11 -6.55 11.42 41.96
CA GLY A 11 -5.26 11.91 42.46
C GLY A 11 -4.37 12.56 41.41
N ARG A 12 -3.07 12.66 41.72
CA ARG A 12 -2.03 13.17 40.82
C ARG A 12 -1.19 12.02 40.28
N ILE A 13 -0.90 12.06 38.99
CA ILE A 13 0.00 11.14 38.31
C ILE A 13 1.22 11.93 37.84
N TYR A 14 2.42 11.42 38.16
CA TYR A 14 3.68 11.99 37.70
C TYR A 14 4.26 11.10 36.62
N PHE A 15 4.33 11.60 35.39
CA PHE A 15 4.91 10.88 34.27
C PHE A 15 6.40 11.21 34.15
N ALA A 16 7.21 10.19 33.89
CA ALA A 16 8.63 10.35 33.60
C ALA A 16 9.02 9.60 32.33
N GLY A 17 9.67 10.31 31.41
CA GLY A 17 10.15 9.75 30.15
C GLY A 17 11.55 9.13 30.29
N ALA A 18 11.71 7.93 29.73
CA ALA A 18 12.93 7.13 29.73
C ALA A 18 13.31 6.72 28.29
N PRO A 19 13.77 7.67 27.45
CA PRO A 19 13.93 7.48 26.00
C PRO A 19 15.02 6.48 25.58
N ARG A 20 15.89 6.07 26.52
CA ARG A 20 16.91 5.03 26.29
C ARG A 20 16.49 3.65 26.79
N HIS A 21 15.32 3.50 27.42
CA HIS A 21 14.85 2.21 27.93
C HIS A 21 14.74 1.20 26.78
N LYS A 22 15.46 0.08 26.89
CA LYS A 22 15.55 -0.97 25.86
C LYS A 22 15.85 -0.43 24.44
N HIS A 23 16.50 0.72 24.33
CA HIS A 23 16.78 1.42 23.07
C HIS A 23 15.56 1.83 22.23
N THR A 24 14.33 1.53 22.65
CA THR A 24 13.10 1.98 21.99
C THR A 24 12.44 3.15 22.71
N GLY A 25 12.66 3.28 24.03
CA GLY A 25 12.09 4.31 24.89
C GLY A 25 10.87 3.80 25.67
N ALA A 26 10.54 4.51 26.76
CA ALA A 26 9.37 4.20 27.60
C ALA A 26 8.92 5.44 28.38
N VAL A 27 7.67 5.44 28.85
CA VAL A 27 7.14 6.41 29.81
C VAL A 27 6.52 5.66 30.98
N PHE A 28 6.82 6.10 32.19
CA PHE A 28 6.31 5.54 33.45
C PHE A 28 5.46 6.57 34.17
N GLY A 29 4.26 6.19 34.61
CA GLY A 29 3.38 7.02 35.45
C GLY A 29 3.43 6.55 36.91
N PHE A 30 3.80 7.46 37.79
CA PHE A 30 3.95 7.23 39.23
C PHE A 30 2.77 7.85 39.99
N THR A 31 2.21 7.08 40.92
CA THR A 31 1.21 7.54 41.87
C THR A 31 1.69 7.29 43.30
N TRP A 32 1.25 8.14 44.22
CA TRP A 32 1.56 8.00 45.63
C TRP A 32 0.48 7.17 46.32
N ASP A 33 0.87 6.03 46.87
CA ASP A 33 -0.02 5.18 47.67
C ASP A 33 0.01 5.68 49.12
N ALA A 34 -1.09 6.32 49.55
CA ALA A 34 -1.21 6.91 50.88
C ALA A 34 -1.18 5.87 52.01
N HIS A 35 -1.55 4.61 51.75
CA HIS A 35 -1.58 3.55 52.76
C HIS A 35 -0.20 2.96 53.01
N THR A 36 0.57 2.75 51.94
CA THR A 36 1.92 2.16 52.03
C THR A 36 3.02 3.21 52.14
N GLN A 37 2.69 4.50 51.95
CA GLN A 37 3.65 5.62 51.90
C GLN A 37 4.78 5.38 50.89
N GLN A 38 4.45 4.78 49.74
CA GLN A 38 5.40 4.47 48.68
C GLN A 38 4.89 4.92 47.31
N TRP A 39 5.84 5.24 46.43
CA TRP A 39 5.57 5.49 45.03
C TRP A 39 5.39 4.17 44.29
N ARG A 40 4.29 4.05 43.56
CA ARG A 40 4.02 2.89 42.69
C ARG A 40 3.98 3.34 41.24
N VAL A 41 4.55 2.51 40.35
CA VAL A 41 4.35 2.65 38.91
C VAL A 41 2.98 2.08 38.57
N THR A 42 2.03 2.93 38.19
CA THR A 42 0.68 2.52 37.79
C THR A 42 0.49 2.48 36.28
N TYR A 43 1.25 3.29 35.54
CA TYR A 43 1.17 3.35 34.08
C TYR A 43 2.52 3.04 33.47
N THR A 44 2.53 2.27 32.40
CA THR A 44 3.73 2.00 31.60
C THR A 44 3.35 1.97 30.13
N VAL A 45 4.10 2.68 29.29
CA VAL A 45 3.98 2.57 27.84
C VAL A 45 5.37 2.54 27.21
N HIS A 46 5.51 1.72 26.17
CA HIS A 46 6.78 1.44 25.50
C HIS A 46 6.79 2.00 24.09
N GLY A 47 7.94 2.54 23.66
CA GLY A 47 8.17 2.91 22.28
C GLY A 47 8.30 1.69 21.38
N ILE A 48 7.84 1.81 20.14
CA ILE A 48 7.82 0.73 19.14
C ILE A 48 9.08 0.65 18.28
N GLN A 49 9.73 1.80 18.02
CA GLN A 49 10.87 1.88 17.09
C GLN A 49 12.19 2.08 17.84
N LEU A 50 13.18 1.26 17.50
CA LEU A 50 14.55 1.38 18.01
C LEU A 50 15.17 2.73 17.61
N GLY A 51 15.78 3.42 18.57
CA GLY A 51 16.43 4.70 18.36
C GLY A 51 15.49 5.90 18.27
N SER A 52 14.18 5.71 18.27
CA SER A 52 13.17 6.79 18.15
C SER A 52 13.20 7.81 19.28
N TYR A 53 13.83 7.45 20.40
CA TYR A 53 13.96 8.28 21.60
C TYR A 53 12.59 8.61 22.22
N PHE A 54 11.64 7.67 22.14
CA PHE A 54 10.28 7.81 22.65
C PHE A 54 10.24 8.14 24.15
N GLY A 55 9.50 9.18 24.52
CA GLY A 55 9.52 9.73 25.88
C GLY A 55 10.60 10.80 26.08
N ALA A 56 11.10 11.41 25.00
CA ALA A 56 12.03 12.53 25.07
C ALA A 56 11.38 13.79 25.67
N GLU A 57 10.10 14.00 25.35
CA GLU A 57 9.32 15.15 25.78
C GLU A 57 7.92 14.67 26.19
N LEU A 58 7.35 15.27 27.23
CA LEU A 58 6.04 14.91 27.77
C LEU A 58 5.21 16.18 27.99
N CYS A 59 3.94 16.14 27.57
CA CYS A 59 3.02 17.25 27.76
C CYS A 59 1.63 16.72 28.11
N VAL A 60 1.02 17.25 29.17
CA VAL A 60 -0.35 16.86 29.58
C VAL A 60 -1.33 17.90 29.05
N VAL A 61 -2.33 17.46 28.29
CA VAL A 61 -3.38 18.30 27.71
C VAL A 61 -4.71 17.93 28.35
N TYR A 62 -5.41 18.93 28.87
CA TYR A 62 -6.72 18.75 29.48
C TYR A 62 -7.81 19.05 28.45
N GLY A 63 -8.62 18.04 28.13
CA GLY A 63 -9.87 18.20 27.40
C GLY A 63 -11.07 18.31 28.34
N VAL A 64 -12.27 18.45 27.77
CA VAL A 64 -13.53 18.62 28.54
C VAL A 64 -13.80 17.42 29.48
N GLU A 65 -13.57 16.20 29.01
CA GLU A 65 -13.83 14.96 29.78
C GLU A 65 -12.66 13.97 29.77
N VAL A 66 -11.56 14.32 29.10
CA VAL A 66 -10.40 13.42 28.91
C VAL A 66 -9.11 14.14 29.26
N VAL A 67 -8.18 13.40 29.88
CA VAL A 67 -6.80 13.84 30.08
C VAL A 67 -5.93 13.11 29.08
N LEU A 68 -5.19 13.86 28.28
CA LEU A 68 -4.29 13.33 27.25
C LEU A 68 -2.84 13.57 27.66
N LEU A 69 -1.98 12.61 27.36
CA LEU A 69 -0.53 12.71 27.47
C LEU A 69 0.07 12.66 26.07
N ALA A 70 0.66 13.76 25.64
CA ALA A 70 1.47 13.82 24.44
C ALA A 70 2.91 13.38 24.74
N VAL A 71 3.43 12.44 23.96
CA VAL A 71 4.74 11.84 24.13
C VAL A 71 5.57 12.03 22.87
N GLY A 72 6.65 12.79 22.98
CA GLY A 72 7.57 13.04 21.87
C GLY A 72 8.50 11.87 21.60
N ALA A 73 8.65 11.50 20.32
CA ALA A 73 9.67 10.60 19.79
C ALA A 73 10.43 11.32 18.64
N PRO A 74 11.32 12.28 18.96
CA PRO A 74 11.90 13.18 17.97
C PRO A 74 12.83 12.49 16.97
N MET A 75 13.35 11.31 17.29
CA MET A 75 14.25 10.56 16.42
C MET A 75 13.52 9.44 15.67
N PHE A 76 12.19 9.39 15.75
CA PHE A 76 11.42 8.46 14.95
C PHE A 76 11.63 8.72 13.46
N TYR A 77 11.78 7.65 12.70
CA TYR A 77 12.09 7.71 11.28
C TYR A 77 11.18 6.79 10.47
N THR A 78 10.60 7.33 9.40
CA THR A 78 10.02 6.56 8.30
C THR A 78 10.15 7.37 6.99
N ALA A 79 9.83 6.77 5.85
CA ALA A 79 9.95 7.43 4.56
C ALA A 79 9.18 8.77 4.54
N GLY A 80 9.92 9.88 4.43
CA GLY A 80 9.38 11.23 4.38
C GLY A 80 8.97 11.86 5.71
N VAL A 81 9.20 11.19 6.86
CA VAL A 81 8.81 11.66 8.21
C VAL A 81 10.02 11.66 9.13
N GLY A 82 10.27 12.80 9.80
CA GLY A 82 11.35 12.97 10.79
C GLY A 82 10.82 13.41 12.15
N GLY A 83 10.58 12.44 13.02
CA GLY A 83 9.99 12.60 14.35
C GLY A 83 8.47 12.41 14.37
N GLU A 84 7.94 12.02 15.52
CA GLU A 84 6.51 11.86 15.76
C GLU A 84 6.13 12.19 17.21
N VAL A 85 4.84 12.45 17.44
CA VAL A 85 4.27 12.63 18.78
C VAL A 85 3.10 11.66 18.94
N HIS A 86 3.12 10.86 19.99
CA HIS A 86 2.04 9.96 20.37
C HIS A 86 1.08 10.66 21.32
N ILE A 87 -0.22 10.50 21.10
CA ILE A 87 -1.28 11.04 21.94
C ILE A 87 -1.92 9.86 22.69
N CYS A 88 -1.77 9.87 24.00
CA CYS A 88 -2.23 8.81 24.89
C CYS A 88 -3.36 9.30 25.76
N SER A 89 -4.55 8.68 25.71
CA SER A 89 -5.59 8.91 26.71
C SER A 89 -5.22 8.26 28.03
N VAL A 90 -5.40 9.00 29.13
CA VAL A 90 -5.20 8.50 30.48
C VAL A 90 -6.48 7.83 30.95
N GLU A 91 -6.51 6.50 30.90
CA GLU A 91 -7.63 5.68 31.35
C GLU A 91 -7.37 5.16 32.78
N ALA A 92 -8.36 4.48 33.38
CA ALA A 92 -8.27 4.07 34.80
C ALA A 92 -7.09 3.13 35.08
N GLU A 93 -6.74 2.24 34.14
CA GLU A 93 -5.71 1.21 34.34
C GLU A 93 -4.61 1.18 33.26
N ALA A 94 -4.74 2.00 32.21
CA ALA A 94 -3.79 2.00 31.10
C ALA A 94 -3.65 3.37 30.42
N LEU A 95 -2.59 3.50 29.61
CA LEU A 95 -2.43 4.58 28.64
C LEU A 95 -2.77 4.03 27.26
N ASN A 96 -3.78 4.61 26.61
CA ASN A 96 -4.17 4.21 25.26
C ASN A 96 -3.62 5.21 24.24
N CYS A 97 -2.53 4.84 23.58
CA CYS A 97 -1.78 5.68 22.64
C CYS A 97 -2.17 5.39 21.19
N SER A 98 -3.43 5.68 20.83
CA SER A 98 -3.95 5.45 19.47
C SER A 98 -3.69 6.62 18.51
N GLY A 99 -3.48 7.83 19.02
CA GLY A 99 -3.25 9.01 18.19
C GLY A 99 -1.78 9.25 17.87
N VAL A 100 -1.47 9.63 16.63
CA VAL A 100 -0.12 10.02 16.20
C VAL A 100 -0.18 11.34 15.42
N LEU A 101 0.70 12.27 15.78
CA LEU A 101 0.90 13.54 15.08
C LEU A 101 2.27 13.55 14.40
N ARG A 102 2.31 14.14 13.20
CA ARG A 102 3.52 14.22 12.37
C ARG A 102 3.67 15.62 11.75
N GLY A 103 4.93 15.97 11.48
CA GLY A 103 5.29 17.20 10.78
C GLY A 103 5.02 17.14 9.27
N SER A 104 5.54 18.13 8.55
CA SER A 104 5.39 18.19 7.09
C SER A 104 6.25 17.13 6.39
N SER A 105 5.69 16.48 5.36
CA SER A 105 6.41 15.47 4.59
C SER A 105 7.65 16.05 3.91
N GLY A 106 8.74 15.28 3.88
CA GLY A 106 9.99 15.66 3.23
C GLY A 106 11.07 16.17 4.19
N ASN A 107 10.73 16.43 5.46
CA ASN A 107 11.69 16.77 6.50
C ASN A 107 12.07 15.54 7.35
N VAL A 108 12.81 14.59 6.74
CA VAL A 108 13.20 13.33 7.39
C VAL A 108 14.07 13.47 8.64
N ASP A 109 14.80 14.58 8.76
CA ASP A 109 15.61 14.90 9.92
C ASP A 109 14.98 16.00 10.80
N GLY A 110 13.69 16.31 10.59
CA GLY A 110 13.02 17.49 11.19
C GLY A 110 12.97 17.50 12.72
N ARG A 111 13.07 16.33 13.34
CA ARG A 111 12.92 16.07 14.78
C ARG A 111 11.63 16.63 15.36
N PHE A 112 10.55 16.42 14.64
CA PHE A 112 9.21 16.76 15.10
C PHE A 112 8.91 16.09 16.46
N GLY A 113 8.39 16.85 17.41
CA GLY A 113 8.14 16.38 18.78
C GLY A 113 9.29 16.64 19.75
N SER A 114 10.30 17.44 19.36
CA SER A 114 11.43 17.81 20.23
C SER A 114 11.02 18.71 21.41
N ALA A 115 9.95 19.48 21.23
CA ALA A 115 9.38 20.36 22.26
C ALA A 115 7.87 20.35 22.12
N LEU A 116 7.16 20.38 23.25
CA LEU A 116 5.70 20.38 23.31
C LEU A 116 5.24 21.49 24.24
N ALA A 117 4.19 22.22 23.86
CA ALA A 117 3.55 23.18 24.75
C ALA A 117 2.03 23.17 24.55
N VAL A 118 1.30 23.16 25.67
CA VAL A 118 -0.15 23.39 25.65
C VAL A 118 -0.39 24.88 25.43
N LEU A 119 -1.28 25.18 24.49
CA LEU A 119 -1.81 26.52 24.26
C LEU A 119 -3.17 26.62 24.95
N GLN A 120 -3.52 27.82 25.40
CA GLN A 120 -4.91 28.08 25.74
C GLN A 120 -5.77 27.99 24.49
N ASP A 121 -7.03 27.63 24.69
CA ASP A 121 -8.05 27.51 23.66
C ASP A 121 -8.07 28.72 22.70
N LEU A 122 -7.58 28.51 21.48
CA LEU A 122 -7.41 29.54 20.45
C LEU A 122 -8.67 29.74 19.62
N ASN A 123 -9.62 28.80 19.66
CA ASN A 123 -10.87 28.86 18.88
C ASN A 123 -12.14 28.92 19.74
N GLU A 124 -11.99 29.04 21.07
CA GLU A 124 -13.04 29.04 22.09
C GLU A 124 -13.98 27.81 22.02
N ASP A 125 -13.44 26.65 21.61
CA ASP A 125 -14.21 25.38 21.54
C ASP A 125 -14.21 24.57 22.84
N SER A 126 -13.69 25.14 23.92
CA SER A 126 -13.46 24.60 25.27
C SER A 126 -12.37 23.54 25.37
N VAL A 127 -11.49 23.42 24.37
CA VAL A 127 -10.39 22.46 24.35
C VAL A 127 -9.05 23.15 24.07
N MET A 128 -8.01 22.78 24.81
CA MET A 128 -6.66 23.35 24.67
C MET A 128 -5.92 22.78 23.45
N GLU A 129 -5.24 23.62 22.69
CA GLU A 129 -4.40 23.20 21.57
C GLU A 129 -2.99 22.77 21.97
N LEU A 130 -2.31 22.13 21.02
CA LEU A 130 -0.94 21.67 21.19
C LEU A 130 -0.02 22.33 20.16
N ALA A 131 1.05 22.97 20.66
CA ALA A 131 2.18 23.41 19.87
C ALA A 131 3.28 22.34 19.88
N VAL A 132 3.81 22.00 18.71
CA VAL A 132 4.87 21.01 18.54
C VAL A 132 6.07 21.62 17.80
N GLY A 133 7.26 21.46 18.37
CA GLY A 133 8.52 21.92 17.80
C GLY A 133 9.17 20.90 16.88
N ALA A 134 9.71 21.38 15.76
CA ALA A 134 10.49 20.60 14.79
C ALA A 134 11.76 21.40 14.41
N PRO A 135 12.73 21.52 15.33
CA PRO A 135 13.84 22.47 15.20
C PRO A 135 14.79 22.16 14.04
N TYR A 136 14.79 20.96 13.49
CA TYR A 136 15.72 20.56 12.43
C TYR A 136 15.11 20.59 11.02
N GLU A 137 13.82 20.94 10.89
CA GLU A 137 13.22 21.16 9.57
C GLU A 137 13.91 22.29 8.80
N GLU A 138 13.75 22.27 7.47
CA GLU A 138 14.35 23.27 6.58
C GLU A 138 15.85 23.42 6.83
N GLN A 139 16.57 22.30 6.90
CA GLN A 139 18.03 22.25 7.09
C GLN A 139 18.48 22.96 8.39
N GLY A 140 17.70 22.81 9.47
CA GLY A 140 18.03 23.38 10.77
C GLY A 140 17.57 24.83 10.97
N LYS A 141 16.74 25.38 10.07
CA LYS A 141 16.03 26.64 10.33
C LYS A 141 14.95 26.45 11.39
N GLY A 142 14.28 25.31 11.35
CA GLY A 142 13.30 24.88 12.31
C GLY A 142 11.91 25.44 12.07
N ALA A 143 10.91 24.75 12.61
CA ALA A 143 9.51 25.11 12.50
C ALA A 143 8.74 24.76 13.78
N ILE A 144 7.57 25.35 13.91
CA ILE A 144 6.56 24.94 14.89
C ILE A 144 5.24 24.62 14.19
N TYR A 145 4.46 23.75 14.82
CA TYR A 145 3.18 23.30 14.35
C TYR A 145 2.13 23.51 15.43
N ILE A 146 0.96 24.01 15.04
CA ILE A 146 -0.20 24.15 15.91
C ILE A 146 -1.22 23.08 15.51
N PHE A 147 -1.67 22.30 16.47
CA PHE A 147 -2.68 21.27 16.31
C PHE A 147 -3.91 21.62 17.14
N THR A 148 -5.03 21.79 16.47
CA THR A 148 -6.33 21.93 17.13
C THR A 148 -6.82 20.58 17.62
N SER A 149 -7.28 20.58 18.85
CA SER A 149 -7.96 19.47 19.49
C SER A 149 -9.40 19.29 19.00
N TYR A 150 -10.00 18.15 19.32
CA TYR A 150 -11.44 17.92 19.27
C TYR A 150 -11.84 17.05 20.47
N ARG A 151 -13.15 16.84 20.70
CA ARG A 151 -13.64 15.96 21.78
C ARG A 151 -13.03 14.55 21.65
N GLY A 152 -11.99 14.26 22.43
CA GLY A 152 -11.32 12.96 22.48
C GLY A 152 -9.91 12.88 21.86
N GLY A 153 -9.37 13.95 21.25
CA GLY A 153 -8.03 13.87 20.62
C GLY A 153 -7.60 15.12 19.86
N PHE A 154 -6.71 14.93 18.88
CA PHE A 154 -6.18 15.98 18.02
C PHE A 154 -6.40 15.66 16.55
N ARG A 155 -6.68 16.67 15.74
CA ARG A 155 -6.68 16.50 14.28
C ARG A 155 -5.27 16.07 13.84
N THR A 156 -5.17 15.04 13.01
CA THR A 156 -3.88 14.52 12.54
C THR A 156 -3.13 15.53 11.66
N LYS A 157 -3.87 16.43 10.99
CA LYS A 157 -3.33 17.53 10.21
C LYS A 157 -3.24 18.80 11.07
N HIS A 158 -2.07 19.44 11.07
CA HIS A 158 -1.85 20.73 11.71
C HIS A 158 -2.72 21.83 11.09
N THR A 159 -3.16 22.79 11.91
CA THR A 159 -3.92 23.96 11.45
C THR A 159 -3.02 25.09 11.00
N GLN A 160 -1.85 25.22 11.63
CA GLN A 160 -0.85 26.21 11.27
C GLN A 160 0.55 25.63 11.38
N ARG A 161 1.40 25.99 10.42
CA ARG A 161 2.84 25.78 10.48
C ARG A 161 3.52 27.13 10.40
N VAL A 162 4.44 27.40 11.32
CA VAL A 162 5.25 28.62 11.31
C VAL A 162 6.71 28.22 11.13
N SER A 163 7.26 28.56 9.95
CA SER A 163 8.67 28.36 9.66
C SER A 163 9.52 29.45 10.33
N GLY A 164 10.68 29.07 10.87
CA GLY A 164 11.68 30.02 11.36
C GLY A 164 12.12 31.01 10.28
N THR A 165 12.23 30.60 9.01
CA THR A 165 12.62 31.50 7.92
C THR A 165 11.56 32.57 7.62
N ALA A 166 10.28 32.21 7.76
CA ALA A 166 9.15 33.12 7.59
C ALA A 166 9.06 34.17 8.72
N VAL A 167 9.50 33.82 9.93
CA VAL A 167 9.58 34.78 11.05
C VAL A 167 10.79 35.69 10.89
N LYS A 168 11.98 35.10 10.74
CA LYS A 168 13.23 35.83 10.53
C LYS A 168 14.29 34.90 9.94
N TYR A 169 14.79 35.24 8.75
CA TYR A 169 15.74 34.42 7.98
C TYR A 169 16.97 33.92 8.77
N ALA A 170 17.44 34.72 9.74
CA ALA A 170 18.63 34.41 10.56
C ALA A 170 18.39 33.37 11.68
N LEU A 171 17.16 32.88 11.86
CA LEU A 171 16.86 31.89 12.89
C LEU A 171 17.44 30.51 12.56
N PHE A 172 17.81 29.80 13.62
CA PHE A 172 18.30 28.41 13.58
C PHE A 172 17.72 27.63 14.75
N TYR A 173 17.33 26.38 14.52
CA TYR A 173 16.67 25.55 15.51
C TYR A 173 15.44 26.21 16.13
N PHE A 174 14.68 26.95 15.32
CA PHE A 174 13.42 27.54 15.77
C PHE A 174 12.43 26.42 16.16
N GLY A 175 11.85 26.52 17.35
CA GLY A 175 11.02 25.45 17.92
C GLY A 175 11.81 24.45 18.78
N LEU A 176 13.03 24.80 19.22
CA LEU A 176 13.84 23.97 20.11
C LEU A 176 13.24 23.83 21.52
N SER A 177 12.54 24.86 21.97
CA SER A 177 11.77 24.85 23.22
C SER A 177 10.52 25.70 23.02
N LEU A 178 9.44 25.33 23.70
CA LEU A 178 8.14 25.98 23.59
C LEU A 178 7.55 26.19 24.97
N HIS A 179 6.88 27.31 25.17
CA HIS A 179 6.08 27.54 26.37
C HIS A 179 4.98 28.56 26.11
N SER A 180 3.81 28.36 26.70
CA SER A 180 2.73 29.35 26.70
C SER A 180 2.38 29.71 28.13
N VAL A 181 2.42 31.00 28.45
CA VAL A 181 2.24 31.55 29.80
C VAL A 181 0.94 32.35 29.90
N GLY A 182 0.14 32.40 28.83
CA GLY A 182 -0.96 33.34 28.67
C GLY A 182 -0.50 34.62 27.98
N ASP A 183 -1.15 35.74 28.29
CA ASP A 183 -0.93 37.03 27.63
C ASP A 183 0.31 37.76 28.18
N LEU A 184 1.42 37.72 27.44
CA LEU A 184 2.67 38.42 27.76
C LEU A 184 2.70 39.82 27.15
N SER A 185 1.95 40.04 26.08
CA SER A 185 1.91 41.29 25.32
C SER A 185 0.88 42.29 25.85
N SER A 186 0.06 41.88 26.83
CA SER A 186 -1.03 42.66 27.42
C SER A 186 -2.08 43.08 26.39
N ASP A 187 -2.32 42.25 25.37
CA ASP A 187 -3.34 42.49 24.33
C ASP A 187 -4.65 41.71 24.55
N GLY A 188 -4.75 40.97 25.65
CA GLY A 188 -5.93 40.20 26.03
C GLY A 188 -6.01 38.83 25.38
N LEU A 189 -4.99 38.40 24.65
CA LEU A 189 -4.90 37.09 23.98
C LEU A 189 -3.67 36.31 24.45
N PRO A 190 -3.69 34.97 24.44
CA PRO A 190 -2.56 34.16 24.87
C PRO A 190 -1.38 34.23 23.88
N ASP A 191 -0.16 34.19 24.40
CA ASP A 191 1.07 34.21 23.62
C ASP A 191 1.82 32.86 23.67
N LEU A 192 2.61 32.61 22.63
CA LEU A 192 3.53 31.47 22.55
C LEU A 192 4.98 31.94 22.51
N VAL A 193 5.78 31.49 23.47
CA VAL A 193 7.23 31.70 23.49
C VAL A 193 7.94 30.56 22.78
N VAL A 194 8.80 30.89 21.83
CA VAL A 194 9.54 29.94 21.00
C VAL A 194 11.03 30.17 21.14
N GLY A 195 11.74 29.14 21.61
CA GLY A 195 13.19 29.11 21.68
C GLY A 195 13.83 28.77 20.33
N SER A 196 14.96 29.43 20.07
CA SER A 196 15.83 29.21 18.92
C SER A 196 17.29 29.33 19.39
N LYS A 197 18.26 28.99 18.53
CA LYS A 197 19.68 29.08 18.87
C LYS A 197 20.08 30.53 19.17
N GLY A 198 20.28 30.83 20.46
CA GLY A 198 20.76 32.13 20.96
C GLY A 198 19.70 33.22 21.06
N VAL A 199 18.43 32.94 20.76
CA VAL A 199 17.32 33.91 20.85
C VAL A 199 16.01 33.22 21.25
N ALA A 200 15.13 33.96 21.93
CA ALA A 200 13.75 33.57 22.17
C ALA A 200 12.81 34.58 21.50
N MET A 201 11.69 34.10 20.97
CA MET A 201 10.68 34.91 20.29
C MET A 201 9.34 34.77 21.01
N VAL A 202 8.57 35.85 21.08
CA VAL A 202 7.17 35.83 21.54
C VAL A 202 6.27 35.99 20.33
N LEU A 203 5.44 34.99 20.06
CA LEU A 203 4.43 35.00 19.02
C LEU A 203 3.08 35.34 19.64
N ARG A 204 2.45 36.40 19.14
CA ARG A 204 1.12 36.82 19.56
C ARG A 204 0.05 36.13 18.74
N THR A 205 -1.04 35.74 19.38
CA THR A 205 -2.24 35.22 18.71
C THR A 205 -3.08 36.36 18.15
N GLN A 206 -4.08 36.03 17.34
CA GLN A 206 -4.95 37.03 16.68
C GLN A 206 -6.41 36.69 16.97
N PRO A 207 -7.31 37.69 17.08
CA PRO A 207 -8.72 37.42 17.29
C PRO A 207 -9.30 36.66 16.10
N VAL A 208 -10.20 35.71 16.36
CA VAL A 208 -10.76 34.83 15.33
C VAL A 208 -12.23 35.17 15.09
N ILE A 209 -12.58 35.35 13.81
CA ILE A 209 -13.94 35.64 13.35
C ILE A 209 -14.40 34.60 12.32
N CYS A 210 -15.71 34.48 12.14
CA CYS A 210 -16.31 33.66 11.09
C CYS A 210 -17.43 34.45 10.39
N VAL A 211 -17.35 34.57 9.07
CA VAL A 211 -18.38 35.23 8.25
C VAL A 211 -19.23 34.16 7.59
N THR A 212 -20.49 34.04 8.01
CA THR A 212 -21.44 33.09 7.43
C THR A 212 -22.18 33.72 6.26
N VAL A 213 -22.38 32.94 5.20
CA VAL A 213 -23.07 33.34 3.97
C VAL A 213 -24.37 32.55 3.80
N SER A 214 -25.47 33.24 3.49
CA SER A 214 -26.73 32.61 3.08
C SER A 214 -27.24 33.22 1.78
N ILE A 215 -27.68 32.38 0.83
CA ILE A 215 -28.26 32.79 -0.46
C ILE A 215 -29.67 32.23 -0.58
N THR A 216 -30.61 33.08 -0.99
CA THR A 216 -32.00 32.71 -1.28
C THR A 216 -32.42 33.25 -2.64
N LEU A 217 -33.13 32.44 -3.44
CA LEU A 217 -33.63 32.81 -4.76
C LEU A 217 -35.12 33.17 -4.71
N ASP A 218 -35.50 34.23 -5.43
CA ASP A 218 -36.88 34.69 -5.59
C ASP A 218 -37.19 34.97 -7.08
N PRO A 219 -38.04 34.16 -7.74
CA PRO A 219 -38.66 32.94 -7.23
C PRO A 219 -37.64 31.81 -7.01
N PRO A 220 -37.94 30.79 -6.18
CA PRO A 220 -37.02 29.67 -5.92
C PRO A 220 -36.81 28.75 -7.14
N ILE A 221 -37.78 28.70 -8.06
CA ILE A 221 -37.70 28.02 -9.34
C ILE A 221 -38.14 29.01 -10.41
N ILE A 222 -37.36 29.15 -11.48
CA ILE A 222 -37.71 29.99 -12.62
C ILE A 222 -38.68 29.21 -13.51
N ASN A 223 -39.85 29.79 -13.76
CA ASN A 223 -40.89 29.16 -14.59
C ASN A 223 -40.51 29.18 -16.08
N GLN A 224 -40.88 28.12 -16.81
CA GLN A 224 -40.61 27.92 -18.23
C GLN A 224 -41.07 29.11 -19.10
N ASN A 225 -42.18 29.74 -18.75
CA ASN A 225 -42.74 30.89 -19.48
C ASN A 225 -41.82 32.12 -19.47
N LEU A 226 -40.75 32.11 -18.66
CA LEU A 226 -39.80 33.22 -18.59
C LEU A 226 -38.54 32.97 -19.44
N PHE A 227 -38.19 31.72 -19.73
CA PHE A 227 -36.91 31.38 -20.37
C PHE A 227 -36.99 30.48 -21.61
N HIS A 228 -38.12 29.85 -21.88
CA HIS A 228 -38.29 28.95 -23.03
C HIS A 228 -38.41 29.71 -24.35
N CYS A 229 -37.81 29.21 -25.44
CA CYS A 229 -37.69 29.91 -26.72
C CYS A 229 -38.99 30.27 -27.44
N THR A 230 -40.14 29.75 -27.00
CA THR A 230 -41.46 30.12 -27.54
C THR A 230 -42.19 31.15 -26.69
N ALA A 231 -41.64 31.51 -25.53
CA ALA A 231 -42.25 32.46 -24.61
C ALA A 231 -42.04 33.92 -25.05
N PRO A 232 -42.98 34.84 -24.71
CA PRO A 232 -42.85 36.26 -25.03
C PRO A 232 -41.81 36.91 -24.10
N HIS A 233 -40.55 36.94 -24.53
CA HIS A 233 -39.45 37.47 -23.73
C HIS A 233 -39.37 39.00 -23.77
N THR A 234 -39.29 39.64 -22.60
CA THR A 234 -38.70 40.96 -22.47
C THR A 234 -37.23 40.79 -22.10
N LEU A 235 -36.39 40.77 -23.14
CA LEU A 235 -34.94 40.68 -23.00
C LEU A 235 -34.45 41.77 -22.05
N ASN A 236 -33.51 41.43 -21.17
CA ASN A 236 -32.89 42.37 -20.23
C ASN A 236 -33.77 42.85 -19.06
N THR A 237 -34.91 42.21 -18.80
CA THR A 237 -35.67 42.39 -17.56
C THR A 237 -35.29 41.32 -16.51
N PRO A 238 -35.23 41.66 -15.21
CA PRO A 238 -34.97 40.66 -14.18
C PRO A 238 -36.08 39.61 -14.12
N ILE A 239 -35.71 38.34 -14.32
CA ILE A 239 -36.60 37.17 -14.24
C ILE A 239 -36.54 36.48 -12.89
N ALA A 240 -35.46 36.70 -12.13
CA ALA A 240 -35.26 36.20 -10.77
C ALA A 240 -34.34 37.15 -10.00
N LYS A 241 -34.25 36.95 -8.69
CA LYS A 241 -33.36 37.70 -7.79
C LYS A 241 -32.63 36.72 -6.86
N ALA A 242 -31.32 36.89 -6.70
CA ALA A 242 -30.55 36.22 -5.67
C ALA A 242 -30.29 37.17 -4.51
N ASN A 243 -30.87 36.90 -3.35
CA ASN A 243 -30.61 37.65 -2.12
C ASN A 243 -29.49 36.95 -1.33
N MET A 244 -28.36 37.64 -1.17
CA MET A 244 -27.22 37.15 -0.41
C MET A 244 -27.09 37.93 0.89
N CYS A 245 -26.95 37.23 2.03
CA CYS A 245 -26.74 37.83 3.32
C CYS A 245 -25.43 37.35 3.95
N LEU A 246 -24.72 38.28 4.59
CA LEU A 246 -23.48 38.07 5.32
C LEU A 246 -23.71 38.38 6.79
N LYS A 247 -23.19 37.54 7.68
CA LYS A 247 -23.22 37.77 9.12
C LYS A 247 -21.86 37.42 9.72
N LEU A 248 -21.28 38.32 10.51
CA LEU A 248 -20.05 38.05 11.26
C LEU A 248 -20.41 37.47 12.62
N ARG A 249 -19.74 36.37 12.96
CA ARG A 249 -19.73 35.74 14.27
C ARG A 249 -18.32 35.85 14.83
N GLU A 250 -18.21 36.40 16.03
CA GLU A 250 -16.96 36.39 16.79
C GLU A 250 -16.76 34.97 17.34
N VAL A 251 -15.56 34.40 17.13
CA VAL A 251 -15.23 33.01 17.49
C VAL A 251 -14.27 32.99 18.65
N SER A 252 -13.13 33.67 18.53
CA SER A 252 -12.19 33.86 19.65
C SER A 252 -11.86 35.33 19.80
N THR A 253 -12.20 35.89 20.95
CA THR A 253 -12.08 37.31 21.26
C THR A 253 -11.11 37.56 22.42
N GLY A 254 -10.89 36.55 23.27
CA GLY A 254 -10.14 36.71 24.51
C GLY A 254 -10.76 37.80 25.39
N SER A 255 -9.92 38.71 25.89
CA SER A 255 -10.39 39.88 26.67
C SER A 255 -10.54 41.16 25.85
N LEU A 256 -10.53 41.08 24.51
CA LEU A 256 -10.61 42.25 23.64
C LEU A 256 -12.05 42.82 23.58
N PRO A 257 -12.24 44.14 23.70
CA PRO A 257 -13.56 44.75 23.58
C PRO A 257 -14.03 44.76 22.12
N GLY A 258 -15.20 44.16 21.87
CA GLY A 258 -15.90 44.20 20.59
C GLY A 258 -16.71 45.49 20.35
N PRO A 259 -17.36 45.64 19.18
CA PRO A 259 -17.51 44.65 18.10
C PRO A 259 -16.38 44.70 17.07
N PHE A 260 -15.99 43.53 16.54
CA PHE A 260 -15.05 43.44 15.43
C PHE A 260 -15.71 43.75 14.09
N LEU A 261 -14.90 44.32 13.19
CA LEU A 261 -15.31 44.67 11.83
C LEU A 261 -14.45 43.91 10.83
N ALA A 262 -15.08 43.41 9.76
CA ALA A 262 -14.40 42.81 8.63
C ALA A 262 -14.88 43.43 7.32
N THR A 263 -13.93 43.78 6.44
CA THR A 263 -14.22 44.15 5.06
C THR A 263 -14.28 42.88 4.23
N VAL A 264 -15.40 42.67 3.56
CA VAL A 264 -15.72 41.46 2.81
C VAL A 264 -15.91 41.82 1.34
N PHE A 265 -15.10 41.22 0.48
CA PHE A 265 -15.23 41.29 -0.96
C PHE A 265 -15.80 39.98 -1.50
N VAL A 266 -16.94 40.09 -2.16
CA VAL A 266 -17.67 38.99 -2.79
C VAL A 266 -17.49 39.08 -4.30
N PHE A 267 -17.09 37.97 -4.90
CA PHE A 267 -17.14 37.70 -6.33
C PHE A 267 -18.20 36.65 -6.60
N LEU A 268 -19.14 36.89 -7.50
CA LEU A 268 -20.16 35.93 -7.94
C LEU A 268 -20.10 35.74 -9.46
N GLU A 269 -20.36 34.52 -9.91
CA GLU A 269 -20.38 34.13 -11.31
C GLU A 269 -21.57 33.19 -11.58
N LEU A 270 -22.37 33.53 -12.59
CA LEU A 270 -23.47 32.71 -13.08
C LEU A 270 -23.02 31.83 -14.24
N ASP A 271 -23.45 30.57 -14.21
CA ASP A 271 -23.11 29.54 -15.20
C ASP A 271 -21.60 29.30 -15.30
N SER A 272 -20.93 29.30 -14.14
CA SER A 272 -19.47 29.26 -14.02
C SER A 272 -18.86 28.10 -14.80
N GLY A 273 -17.85 28.39 -15.61
CA GLY A 273 -17.19 27.41 -16.49
C GLY A 273 -17.83 27.27 -17.89
N SER A 274 -18.96 27.95 -18.15
CA SER A 274 -19.55 28.03 -19.49
C SER A 274 -18.91 29.16 -20.30
N SER A 275 -18.51 28.87 -21.54
CA SER A 275 -18.06 29.89 -22.50
C SER A 275 -19.19 30.81 -22.98
N SER A 276 -20.45 30.39 -22.76
CA SER A 276 -21.64 31.18 -23.12
C SER A 276 -22.68 31.07 -22.00
N PRO A 277 -22.59 31.92 -20.96
CA PRO A 277 -23.50 31.90 -19.83
C PRO A 277 -24.96 32.02 -20.27
N ARG A 278 -25.83 31.26 -19.62
CA ARG A 278 -27.28 31.24 -19.87
C ARG A 278 -28.01 32.36 -19.13
N LEU A 279 -27.56 32.67 -17.92
CA LEU A 279 -28.11 33.73 -17.07
C LEU A 279 -27.05 34.80 -16.80
N PHE A 280 -27.52 36.01 -16.57
CA PHE A 280 -26.68 37.19 -16.33
C PHE A 280 -27.18 37.94 -15.11
N PHE A 281 -26.31 38.71 -14.46
CA PHE A 281 -26.71 39.74 -13.52
C PHE A 281 -27.08 41.02 -14.26
N TYR A 282 -28.11 41.73 -13.78
CA TYR A 282 -28.52 43.02 -14.32
C TYR A 282 -27.39 44.07 -14.17
N PRO A 283 -27.08 44.89 -15.21
CA PRO A 283 -27.76 44.92 -16.51
C PRO A 283 -27.41 43.73 -17.41
N MET A 284 -26.14 43.44 -17.71
CA MET A 284 -25.76 42.29 -18.57
C MET A 284 -24.32 41.82 -18.27
N SER A 285 -24.11 41.21 -17.12
CA SER A 285 -22.78 40.66 -16.75
C SER A 285 -22.93 39.26 -16.17
N SER A 286 -22.14 38.29 -16.61
CA SER A 286 -22.09 36.96 -15.98
C SER A 286 -21.46 37.00 -14.58
N ILE A 287 -20.75 38.08 -14.27
CA ILE A 287 -20.02 38.29 -13.03
C ILE A 287 -20.62 39.48 -12.26
N SER A 288 -20.66 39.37 -10.93
CA SER A 288 -21.00 40.48 -10.04
C SER A 288 -20.00 40.59 -8.90
N HIS A 289 -19.79 41.82 -8.43
CA HIS A 289 -18.91 42.13 -7.31
C HIS A 289 -19.70 42.88 -6.24
N TRP A 290 -19.43 42.55 -4.98
CA TRP A 290 -20.00 43.28 -3.85
C TRP A 290 -18.96 43.45 -2.76
N ASN A 291 -18.70 44.69 -2.38
CA ASN A 291 -17.78 45.03 -1.29
C ASN A 291 -18.59 45.65 -0.16
N THR A 292 -18.43 45.14 1.05
CA THR A 292 -19.13 45.65 2.24
C THR A 292 -18.33 45.44 3.51
N THR A 293 -18.68 46.19 4.55
CA THR A 293 -18.16 45.98 5.91
C THR A 293 -19.21 45.29 6.75
N VAL A 294 -18.83 44.17 7.37
CA VAL A 294 -19.72 43.33 8.18
C VAL A 294 -19.31 43.43 9.65
N SER A 295 -20.32 43.50 10.51
CA SER A 295 -20.22 43.45 11.98
C SER A 295 -21.15 42.35 12.50
N SER A 296 -21.51 42.37 13.79
CA SER A 296 -22.48 41.44 14.37
C SER A 296 -23.87 41.47 13.70
N ALA A 297 -24.24 42.59 13.05
CA ALA A 297 -25.48 42.72 12.30
C ALA A 297 -25.40 42.06 10.91
N THR A 298 -26.48 41.41 10.51
CA THR A 298 -26.61 40.82 9.16
C THR A 298 -26.71 41.91 8.10
N VAL A 299 -25.90 41.81 7.04
CA VAL A 299 -25.93 42.72 5.89
C VAL A 299 -26.32 41.92 4.65
N CYS A 300 -27.33 42.36 3.91
CA CYS A 300 -27.84 41.67 2.72
C CYS A 300 -27.72 42.53 1.46
N HIS A 301 -27.55 41.87 0.32
CA HIS A 301 -27.55 42.48 -1.00
C HIS A 301 -28.32 41.61 -1.99
N THR A 302 -29.10 42.26 -2.85
CA THR A 302 -29.91 41.59 -3.88
C THR A 302 -29.25 41.73 -5.24
N PHE A 303 -29.06 40.60 -5.92
CA PHE A 303 -28.52 40.50 -7.26
C PHE A 303 -29.64 40.11 -8.24
N PRO A 304 -30.15 41.05 -9.05
CA PRO A 304 -31.18 40.73 -10.06
C PRO A 304 -30.57 39.91 -11.19
N ILE A 305 -31.26 38.85 -11.60
CA ILE A 305 -30.86 37.90 -12.64
C ILE A 305 -31.70 38.14 -13.89
N THR A 306 -31.03 38.32 -15.03
CA THR A 306 -31.60 38.56 -16.35
C THR A 306 -31.28 37.45 -17.33
N LEU A 307 -31.99 37.48 -18.45
CA LEU A 307 -31.84 36.55 -19.55
C LEU A 307 -31.49 37.31 -20.85
N GLN A 308 -30.44 36.85 -21.54
CA GLN A 308 -30.01 37.41 -22.85
C GLN A 308 -30.61 36.68 -24.05
N ARG A 309 -30.89 35.38 -23.89
CA ARG A 309 -31.43 34.52 -24.93
C ARG A 309 -32.21 33.41 -24.25
N CYS A 310 -33.19 32.87 -24.95
CA CYS A 310 -33.91 31.71 -24.44
C CYS A 310 -32.96 30.55 -24.12
N ILE A 311 -33.34 29.73 -23.15
CA ILE A 311 -32.60 28.56 -22.72
C ILE A 311 -33.26 27.33 -23.37
N SER A 312 -32.51 26.63 -24.22
CA SER A 312 -32.92 25.34 -24.80
C SER A 312 -32.46 24.14 -23.96
N VAL A 313 -31.54 24.35 -23.02
CA VAL A 313 -30.97 23.33 -22.14
C VAL A 313 -31.38 23.60 -20.69
N TYR A 314 -32.35 22.81 -20.21
CA TYR A 314 -33.06 22.95 -18.92
C TYR A 314 -32.27 22.43 -17.72
N GLN A 315 -30.94 22.41 -17.80
CA GLN A 315 -30.10 22.06 -16.65
C GLN A 315 -30.07 23.23 -15.67
N ASP A 316 -30.03 22.96 -14.37
CA ASP A 316 -29.88 24.02 -13.36
C ASP A 316 -28.59 24.82 -13.62
N VAL A 317 -28.63 26.12 -13.31
CA VAL A 317 -27.52 27.04 -13.61
C VAL A 317 -26.68 27.21 -12.34
N PRO A 318 -25.38 26.83 -12.35
CA PRO A 318 -24.53 27.00 -11.18
C PRO A 318 -24.28 28.48 -10.90
N LEU A 319 -24.48 28.89 -9.65
CA LEU A 319 -24.08 30.17 -9.09
C LEU A 319 -22.87 29.92 -8.18
N SER A 320 -21.69 30.24 -8.71
CA SER A 320 -20.42 30.08 -7.99
C SER A 320 -19.98 31.43 -7.44
N GLY A 321 -19.28 31.41 -6.31
CA GLY A 321 -18.76 32.62 -5.71
C GLY A 321 -17.48 32.42 -4.94
N ARG A 322 -16.70 33.50 -4.81
CA ARG A 322 -15.49 33.55 -4.00
C ARG A 322 -15.57 34.70 -3.00
N LEU A 323 -15.15 34.42 -1.77
CA LEU A 323 -15.14 35.37 -0.66
C LEU A 323 -13.71 35.71 -0.25
N THR A 324 -13.40 37.01 -0.15
CA THR A 324 -12.17 37.50 0.49
C THR A 324 -12.55 38.32 1.71
N VAL A 325 -12.15 37.85 2.89
CA VAL A 325 -12.44 38.50 4.17
C VAL A 325 -11.16 39.11 4.73
N THR A 326 -11.22 40.38 5.10
CA THR A 326 -10.10 41.09 5.73
C THR A 326 -10.56 41.76 7.02
N GLY A 327 -9.99 41.34 8.15
CA GLY A 327 -10.26 41.97 9.45
C GLY A 327 -9.72 43.41 9.50
N GLN A 328 -10.52 44.30 10.08
CA GLN A 328 -10.10 45.67 10.38
C GLN A 328 -9.30 45.72 11.69
N ARG A 329 -8.55 46.79 11.91
CA ARG A 329 -7.75 46.94 13.13
C ARG A 329 -8.65 47.07 14.36
N VAL A 330 -8.29 46.39 15.44
CA VAL A 330 -9.01 46.43 16.73
C VAL A 330 -8.48 47.58 17.59
N GLY A 331 -9.29 48.62 17.78
CA GLY A 331 -8.95 49.75 18.66
C GLY A 331 -7.64 50.46 18.28
N LYS A 332 -6.75 50.64 19.27
CA LYS A 332 -5.39 51.20 19.07
C LYS A 332 -4.31 50.11 18.89
N THR A 333 -4.70 48.85 18.83
CA THR A 333 -3.75 47.74 18.63
C THR A 333 -3.44 47.57 17.15
N ASP A 334 -2.32 46.91 16.85
CA ASP A 334 -1.99 46.49 15.48
C ASP A 334 -2.63 45.15 15.08
N LEU A 335 -3.45 44.57 15.95
CA LEU A 335 -4.12 43.29 15.71
C LEU A 335 -5.26 43.44 14.70
N ARG A 336 -5.43 42.41 13.87
CA ARG A 336 -6.52 42.27 12.91
C ARG A 336 -7.16 40.91 13.09
N PRO A 337 -8.50 40.82 13.10
CA PRO A 337 -9.16 39.53 13.16
C PRO A 337 -8.88 38.67 11.94
N VAL A 338 -8.68 37.37 12.17
CA VAL A 338 -8.46 36.36 11.13
C VAL A 338 -9.67 35.47 10.99
N LEU A 339 -9.90 34.99 9.78
CA LEU A 339 -10.99 34.07 9.50
C LEU A 339 -10.66 32.68 10.04
N HIS A 340 -11.60 32.07 10.78
CA HIS A 340 -11.46 30.69 11.25
C HIS A 340 -11.32 29.73 10.04
N PRO A 341 -10.35 28.78 10.02
CA PRO A 341 -10.13 27.88 8.90
C PRO A 341 -11.36 27.04 8.53
N ASP A 342 -12.11 26.57 9.54
CA ASP A 342 -13.33 25.78 9.33
C ASP A 342 -14.61 26.63 9.23
N CYS A 343 -14.49 27.94 8.95
CA CYS A 343 -15.69 28.75 8.79
C CYS A 343 -16.50 28.26 7.56
N PRO A 344 -17.80 28.00 7.69
CA PRO A 344 -18.61 27.49 6.57
C PRO A 344 -18.59 28.45 5.38
N ASN A 345 -18.33 27.94 4.18
CA ASN A 345 -18.22 28.73 2.95
C ASN A 345 -17.14 29.83 3.01
N ALA A 346 -16.08 29.66 3.82
CA ALA A 346 -15.03 30.65 4.09
C ALA A 346 -14.42 31.30 2.84
N HIS A 347 -14.36 30.56 1.73
CA HIS A 347 -13.70 31.01 0.50
C HIS A 347 -14.51 30.74 -0.75
N ASN A 348 -15.25 29.63 -0.83
CA ASN A 348 -16.00 29.24 -2.02
C ASN A 348 -17.48 29.06 -1.68
N ILE A 349 -18.33 29.58 -2.55
CA ILE A 349 -19.78 29.51 -2.46
C ILE A 349 -20.28 28.76 -3.69
N THR A 350 -21.13 27.77 -3.49
CA THR A 350 -21.80 27.04 -4.57
C THR A 350 -23.30 26.99 -4.28
N HIS A 351 -24.09 27.55 -5.19
CA HIS A 351 -25.55 27.52 -5.16
C HIS A 351 -26.08 27.19 -6.55
N MET A 352 -27.34 26.76 -6.67
CA MET A 352 -27.94 26.41 -7.96
C MET A 352 -29.18 27.25 -8.21
N VAL A 353 -29.29 27.83 -9.41
CA VAL A 353 -30.51 28.47 -9.89
C VAL A 353 -31.35 27.42 -10.62
N LEU A 354 -32.51 27.12 -10.07
CA LEU A 354 -33.35 26.01 -10.52
C LEU A 354 -34.26 26.45 -11.69
N LEU A 355 -34.30 25.62 -12.72
CA LEU A 355 -35.20 25.77 -13.87
C LEU A 355 -36.29 24.70 -13.83
N GLU A 356 -37.51 25.04 -14.25
CA GLU A 356 -38.62 24.08 -14.41
C GLU A 356 -38.30 23.04 -15.50
N LYS A 357 -38.54 21.73 -15.25
CA LYS A 357 -38.16 20.58 -16.13
C LYS A 357 -39.34 20.06 -16.96
N VAL A 358 -39.06 19.37 -18.07
CA VAL A 358 -40.05 18.77 -19.01
C VAL A 358 -40.37 17.33 -18.60
N CYS A 359 -41.62 17.03 -18.29
CA CYS A 359 -42.07 15.76 -17.72
C CYS A 359 -43.39 15.25 -18.35
N GLY A 360 -43.43 14.99 -19.65
CA GLY A 360 -44.68 14.56 -20.33
C GLY A 360 -45.78 15.63 -20.36
N GLU A 361 -47.02 15.22 -20.71
CA GLU A 361 -48.20 16.10 -20.79
C GLU A 361 -48.81 16.44 -19.42
N ASP A 362 -48.55 15.60 -18.41
CA ASP A 362 -49.00 15.79 -17.03
C ASP A 362 -48.01 16.60 -16.18
N HIS A 363 -46.83 16.91 -16.74
CA HIS A 363 -45.76 17.70 -16.12
C HIS A 363 -45.21 17.11 -14.81
N VAL A 364 -45.39 15.80 -14.56
CA VAL A 364 -44.91 15.12 -13.35
C VAL A 364 -43.91 14.04 -13.72
N CYS A 365 -42.62 14.28 -13.50
CA CYS A 365 -41.58 13.31 -13.88
C CYS A 365 -41.60 12.12 -12.93
N VAL A 366 -41.84 10.90 -13.43
CA VAL A 366 -41.76 9.67 -12.64
C VAL A 366 -40.63 8.78 -13.13
N SER A 367 -39.55 8.66 -12.34
CA SER A 367 -38.42 7.77 -12.64
C SER A 367 -38.61 6.35 -12.12
N ASP A 368 -37.88 5.42 -12.72
CA ASP A 368 -37.82 4.02 -12.32
C ASP A 368 -36.37 3.50 -12.48
N LEU A 369 -35.64 3.37 -11.37
CA LEU A 369 -34.21 3.13 -11.29
C LEU A 369 -33.89 1.74 -10.78
N SER A 370 -33.12 1.00 -11.57
CA SER A 370 -32.65 -0.34 -11.23
C SER A 370 -31.12 -0.39 -11.10
N VAL A 371 -30.61 -1.20 -10.16
CA VAL A 371 -29.16 -1.39 -9.95
C VAL A 371 -28.79 -2.87 -9.86
N SER A 372 -27.64 -3.23 -10.42
CA SER A 372 -27.07 -4.58 -10.28
C SER A 372 -25.55 -4.55 -10.11
N LEU A 373 -25.01 -5.56 -9.43
CA LEU A 373 -23.59 -5.71 -9.11
C LEU A 373 -23.01 -6.97 -9.76
N GLN A 374 -21.80 -6.86 -10.31
CA GLN A 374 -21.03 -7.99 -10.84
C GLN A 374 -19.58 -7.92 -10.36
N VAL A 375 -19.08 -8.97 -9.72
CA VAL A 375 -17.68 -9.03 -9.25
C VAL A 375 -16.75 -9.48 -10.37
N ILE A 376 -15.60 -8.80 -10.50
CA ILE A 376 -14.56 -9.18 -11.48
C ILE A 376 -13.80 -10.42 -11.00
N ARG A 377 -13.53 -10.50 -9.70
CA ARG A 377 -12.94 -11.67 -9.04
C ARG A 377 -13.92 -12.19 -8.00
N ASN A 378 -14.24 -13.47 -8.05
CA ASN A 378 -15.18 -14.14 -7.15
C ASN A 378 -14.58 -14.45 -5.75
N MET A 379 -13.48 -13.80 -5.37
CA MET A 379 -12.80 -14.01 -4.09
C MET A 379 -12.04 -12.76 -3.66
N VAL A 380 -11.86 -12.59 -2.34
CA VAL A 380 -11.00 -11.57 -1.73
C VAL A 380 -9.82 -12.25 -1.07
N VAL A 381 -8.59 -11.83 -1.40
CA VAL A 381 -7.39 -12.41 -0.77
C VAL A 381 -7.01 -11.58 0.45
N LYS A 382 -6.81 -12.23 1.60
CA LYS A 382 -6.54 -11.62 2.91
C LYS A 382 -5.12 -11.03 2.99
N ILE A 383 -4.84 -10.00 2.20
CA ILE A 383 -3.56 -9.30 2.12
C ILE A 383 -3.83 -7.79 2.17
N GLU A 384 -2.99 -7.06 2.89
CA GLU A 384 -3.03 -5.61 2.92
C GLU A 384 -2.88 -5.02 1.51
N GLY A 385 -3.75 -4.08 1.15
CA GLY A 385 -3.75 -3.47 -0.16
C GLY A 385 -4.44 -4.27 -1.26
N PHE A 386 -5.03 -5.44 -0.97
CA PHE A 386 -5.79 -6.20 -1.97
C PHE A 386 -6.95 -5.36 -2.53
N ARG A 387 -7.05 -5.30 -3.86
CA ARG A 387 -8.05 -4.49 -4.57
C ARG A 387 -9.28 -5.32 -4.91
N VAL A 388 -10.43 -4.87 -4.39
CA VAL A 388 -11.75 -5.44 -4.69
C VAL A 388 -12.43 -4.56 -5.72
N ASN A 389 -12.63 -5.09 -6.93
CA ASN A 389 -13.26 -4.37 -8.04
C ASN A 389 -14.66 -4.93 -8.31
N ILE A 390 -15.66 -4.06 -8.24
CA ILE A 390 -17.07 -4.38 -8.44
C ILE A 390 -17.60 -3.56 -9.62
N SER A 391 -18.12 -4.25 -10.64
CA SER A 391 -18.84 -3.63 -11.76
C SER A 391 -20.27 -3.32 -11.32
N VAL A 392 -20.68 -2.07 -11.47
CA VAL A 392 -22.00 -1.55 -11.10
C VAL A 392 -22.72 -1.15 -12.37
N ILE A 393 -23.95 -1.62 -12.52
CA ILE A 393 -24.82 -1.32 -13.66
C ILE A 393 -26.07 -0.63 -13.12
N VAL A 394 -26.35 0.57 -13.61
CA VAL A 394 -27.53 1.37 -13.25
C VAL A 394 -28.35 1.65 -14.51
N ILE A 395 -29.66 1.43 -14.46
CA ILE A 395 -30.56 1.64 -15.60
C ILE A 395 -31.78 2.44 -15.14
N ASN A 396 -32.17 3.47 -15.90
CA ASN A 396 -33.45 4.16 -15.73
C ASN A 396 -34.46 3.64 -16.75
N GLN A 397 -35.52 2.99 -16.30
CA GLN A 397 -36.60 2.43 -17.12
C GLN A 397 -37.79 3.38 -17.25
N GLY A 398 -37.87 4.41 -16.39
CA GLY A 398 -38.94 5.41 -16.33
C GLY A 398 -38.61 6.69 -17.10
N GLU A 399 -39.14 7.81 -16.65
CA GLU A 399 -38.80 9.15 -17.15
C GLU A 399 -37.52 9.67 -16.51
N ASP A 400 -37.11 10.87 -16.93
CA ASP A 400 -35.89 11.53 -16.48
C ASP A 400 -35.76 11.60 -14.95
N ALA A 401 -34.73 10.94 -14.40
CA ALA A 401 -34.46 10.89 -12.97
C ALA A 401 -33.59 12.08 -12.54
N SER A 402 -33.95 12.71 -11.43
CA SER A 402 -33.28 13.88 -10.88
C SER A 402 -32.60 13.59 -9.55
N GLY A 403 -31.36 14.08 -9.40
CA GLY A 403 -30.58 13.90 -8.18
C GLY A 403 -30.25 12.45 -7.88
N THR A 404 -29.88 11.67 -8.91
CA THR A 404 -29.57 10.25 -8.75
C THR A 404 -28.34 10.03 -7.88
N GLU A 405 -28.53 9.33 -6.76
CA GLU A 405 -27.50 9.03 -5.77
C GLU A 405 -27.43 7.52 -5.53
N LEU A 406 -26.21 6.99 -5.54
CA LEU A 406 -25.88 5.62 -5.18
C LEU A 406 -25.32 5.62 -3.76
N CYS A 407 -25.85 4.76 -2.89
CA CYS A 407 -25.38 4.53 -1.53
C CYS A 407 -24.80 3.13 -1.44
N PHE A 408 -23.49 3.02 -1.23
CA PHE A 408 -22.80 1.77 -0.96
C PHE A 408 -22.62 1.58 0.54
N LEU A 409 -22.95 0.39 1.02
CA LEU A 409 -22.68 -0.10 2.37
C LEU A 409 -21.68 -1.26 2.25
N HIS A 410 -20.50 -1.07 2.83
CA HIS A 410 -19.43 -2.04 2.84
C HIS A 410 -18.73 -2.06 4.20
N PRO A 411 -18.00 -3.14 4.55
CA PRO A 411 -17.21 -3.19 5.76
C PRO A 411 -16.21 -2.03 5.84
N SER A 412 -15.97 -1.51 7.05
CA SER A 412 -15.01 -0.42 7.31
C SER A 412 -13.57 -0.77 6.93
N LEU A 413 -13.26 -2.06 6.87
CA LEU A 413 -11.98 -2.62 6.42
C LEU A 413 -11.69 -2.38 4.93
N LEU A 414 -12.73 -2.05 4.15
CA LEU A 414 -12.61 -1.66 2.75
C LEU A 414 -12.66 -0.14 2.63
N SER A 415 -11.58 0.44 2.09
CA SER A 415 -11.52 1.85 1.74
C SER A 415 -11.87 2.07 0.28
N PHE A 416 -12.79 3.00 -0.01
CA PHE A 416 -13.06 3.41 -1.38
C PHE A 416 -11.84 4.14 -1.94
N THR A 417 -11.39 3.74 -3.14
CA THR A 417 -10.20 4.34 -3.78
C THR A 417 -10.54 5.16 -5.01
N ARG A 418 -11.23 4.56 -5.99
CA ARG A 418 -11.53 5.21 -7.27
C ARG A 418 -12.69 4.56 -7.99
N ILE A 419 -13.19 5.29 -8.99
CA ILE A 419 -14.13 4.81 -10.00
C ILE A 419 -13.45 4.79 -11.36
N HIS A 420 -13.74 3.75 -12.13
CA HIS A 420 -13.36 3.66 -13.53
C HIS A 420 -14.62 3.52 -14.41
N PRO A 421 -15.00 4.55 -15.18
CA PRO A 421 -16.14 4.46 -16.10
C PRO A 421 -15.79 3.50 -17.24
N VAL A 422 -16.70 2.59 -17.60
CA VAL A 422 -16.50 1.63 -18.72
C VAL A 422 -16.94 2.24 -20.06
N GLU A 423 -17.89 3.17 -20.02
CA GLU A 423 -18.39 3.95 -21.16
C GLU A 423 -18.39 5.46 -20.83
N SER A 424 -18.73 6.31 -21.80
CA SER A 424 -18.72 7.78 -21.72
C SER A 424 -19.64 8.35 -20.63
N ILE A 425 -19.23 8.27 -19.36
CA ILE A 425 -19.93 8.87 -18.22
C ILE A 425 -19.49 10.32 -18.04
N SER A 426 -20.47 11.21 -17.85
CA SER A 426 -20.26 12.55 -17.31
C SER A 426 -19.99 12.43 -15.81
N TYR A 427 -18.78 12.83 -15.39
CA TYR A 427 -18.32 13.10 -14.01
C TYR A 427 -19.19 12.56 -12.83
N MET A 428 -18.66 11.62 -12.05
CA MET A 428 -19.28 11.10 -10.82
C MET A 428 -18.46 11.52 -9.60
N GLU A 429 -19.13 12.07 -8.57
CA GLU A 429 -18.50 12.51 -7.33
C GLU A 429 -18.90 11.58 -6.18
N CYS A 430 -17.92 11.06 -5.44
CA CYS A 430 -18.18 10.18 -4.31
C CYS A 430 -17.54 10.69 -3.02
N SER A 431 -18.27 10.52 -1.93
CA SER A 431 -17.83 10.80 -0.57
C SER A 431 -18.08 9.57 0.29
N SER A 432 -17.08 9.21 1.09
CA SER A 432 -17.18 8.10 2.04
C SER A 432 -17.25 8.65 3.46
N ASN A 433 -18.27 8.26 4.21
CA ASN A 433 -18.46 8.61 5.61
C ASN A 433 -18.60 7.32 6.43
N GLU A 434 -17.94 7.27 7.58
CA GLU A 434 -18.16 6.20 8.56
C GLU A 434 -19.59 6.31 9.10
N THR A 435 -20.29 5.18 9.19
CA THR A 435 -21.63 5.16 9.78
C THR A 435 -21.53 5.05 11.29
N GLY A 436 -22.49 5.59 12.04
CA GLY A 436 -22.56 5.38 13.50
C GLY A 436 -22.83 3.93 13.93
N VAL A 437 -22.87 2.99 12.98
CA VAL A 437 -22.97 1.55 13.20
C VAL A 437 -21.56 0.96 13.07
N MET A 438 -21.09 0.29 14.12
CA MET A 438 -19.74 -0.31 14.13
C MET A 438 -19.53 -1.23 12.91
N ASP A 439 -18.32 -1.17 12.35
CA ASP A 439 -17.82 -1.97 11.22
C ASP A 439 -18.40 -1.70 9.82
N LEU A 440 -19.18 -0.63 9.62
CA LEU A 440 -19.76 -0.27 8.31
C LEU A 440 -19.41 1.15 7.87
N THR A 441 -18.93 1.25 6.62
CA THR A 441 -18.69 2.52 5.93
C THR A 441 -19.73 2.72 4.85
N ARG A 442 -20.26 3.95 4.77
CA ARG A 442 -21.20 4.36 3.74
C ARG A 442 -20.46 5.23 2.72
N THR A 443 -20.42 4.77 1.48
CA THR A 443 -19.90 5.55 0.35
C THR A 443 -21.08 6.03 -0.50
N THR A 444 -21.29 7.34 -0.56
CA THR A 444 -22.31 7.98 -1.38
C THR A 444 -21.70 8.51 -2.66
N CYS A 445 -22.24 8.11 -3.81
CA CYS A 445 -21.81 8.52 -5.12
C CYS A 445 -22.94 9.22 -5.87
N ARG A 446 -22.72 10.46 -6.29
CA ARG A 446 -23.67 11.26 -7.08
C ARG A 446 -23.31 11.17 -8.55
N LEU A 447 -24.27 10.74 -9.38
CA LEU A 447 -24.11 10.76 -10.83
C LEU A 447 -24.22 12.20 -11.37
N GLY A 448 -23.16 13.01 -11.18
CA GLY A 448 -22.97 14.33 -11.79
C GLY A 448 -24.09 15.36 -11.58
N PHE A 449 -23.93 16.54 -12.18
CA PHE A 449 -24.96 17.61 -12.19
C PHE A 449 -26.05 17.40 -13.26
N THR A 450 -26.19 16.18 -13.78
CA THR A 450 -26.99 15.86 -14.97
C THR A 450 -28.21 15.01 -14.65
N ILE A 451 -29.26 15.20 -15.43
CA ILE A 451 -30.47 14.36 -15.42
C ILE A 451 -30.10 12.96 -15.93
N PHE A 452 -30.49 11.90 -15.21
CA PHE A 452 -30.31 10.53 -15.68
C PHE A 452 -31.50 10.16 -16.57
N ARG A 453 -31.26 10.23 -17.88
CA ARG A 453 -32.34 10.21 -18.89
C ARG A 453 -33.12 8.90 -18.93
N GLN A 454 -34.35 8.98 -19.42
CA GLN A 454 -35.15 7.80 -19.76
C GLN A 454 -34.36 6.80 -20.62
N ARG A 455 -34.43 5.51 -20.25
CA ARG A 455 -33.76 4.37 -20.90
C ARG A 455 -32.23 4.44 -20.93
N ALA A 456 -31.63 5.37 -20.18
CA ALA A 456 -30.18 5.43 -20.06
C ALA A 456 -29.66 4.27 -19.20
N LYS A 457 -28.50 3.74 -19.60
CA LYS A 457 -27.75 2.71 -18.89
C LYS A 457 -26.35 3.22 -18.64
N VAL A 458 -25.85 3.01 -17.42
CA VAL A 458 -24.52 3.43 -17.00
C VAL A 458 -23.80 2.24 -16.37
N VAL A 459 -22.56 2.01 -16.79
CA VAL A 459 -21.69 0.93 -16.29
C VAL A 459 -20.35 1.50 -15.84
N PHE A 460 -19.97 1.23 -14.59
CA PHE A 460 -18.69 1.65 -14.03
C PHE A 460 -18.14 0.63 -13.05
N ILE A 461 -16.82 0.65 -12.86
CA ILE A 461 -16.12 -0.21 -11.90
C ILE A 461 -15.76 0.61 -10.67
N MET A 462 -16.23 0.17 -9.51
CA MET A 462 -15.78 0.68 -8.22
C MET A 462 -14.62 -0.15 -7.69
N SER A 463 -13.56 0.53 -7.26
CA SER A 463 -12.36 -0.09 -6.67
C SER A 463 -12.29 0.21 -5.17
N PHE A 464 -12.22 -0.83 -4.36
CA PHE A 464 -11.98 -0.77 -2.92
C PHE A 464 -10.61 -1.37 -2.60
N GLN A 465 -9.96 -0.88 -1.55
CA GLN A 465 -8.69 -1.40 -1.06
C GLN A 465 -8.83 -1.89 0.38
N LEU A 466 -8.34 -3.09 0.63
CA LEU A 466 -8.33 -3.70 1.96
C LEU A 466 -7.21 -3.08 2.81
N SER A 467 -7.56 -2.48 3.95
CA SER A 467 -6.61 -1.80 4.84
C SER A 467 -6.13 -2.69 5.99
N GLU A 468 -7.05 -3.36 6.68
CA GLU A 468 -6.72 -4.18 7.85
C GLU A 468 -7.16 -5.64 7.62
N PRO A 469 -6.30 -6.46 6.98
CA PRO A 469 -6.68 -7.82 6.59
C PRO A 469 -6.96 -8.71 7.81
N ALA A 470 -6.34 -8.47 8.98
CA ALA A 470 -6.50 -9.32 10.17
C ALA A 470 -7.94 -9.42 10.67
N ALA A 471 -8.69 -8.31 10.65
CA ALA A 471 -10.07 -8.21 11.12
C ALA A 471 -11.12 -8.72 10.11
N LEU A 472 -10.70 -9.13 8.91
CA LEU A 472 -11.60 -9.61 7.86
C LEU A 472 -12.20 -10.98 8.22
N ARG A 473 -13.53 -11.08 8.12
CA ARG A 473 -14.32 -12.32 8.31
C ARG A 473 -14.25 -13.24 7.09
N ASP A 474 -14.97 -14.36 7.11
CA ASP A 474 -14.97 -15.38 6.06
C ASP A 474 -15.57 -14.89 4.72
N ARG A 475 -16.41 -13.86 4.76
CA ARG A 475 -17.06 -13.27 3.58
C ARG A 475 -17.07 -11.76 3.66
N VAL A 476 -17.03 -11.13 2.48
CA VAL A 476 -17.14 -9.69 2.29
C VAL A 476 -18.41 -9.40 1.52
N ASP A 477 -19.32 -8.68 2.17
CA ASP A 477 -20.60 -8.29 1.59
C ASP A 477 -20.57 -6.81 1.22
N VAL A 478 -21.02 -6.47 0.01
CA VAL A 478 -21.17 -5.09 -0.44
C VAL A 478 -22.58 -4.89 -0.96
N ASN A 479 -23.28 -3.94 -0.37
CA ASN A 479 -24.65 -3.60 -0.71
C ASN A 479 -24.68 -2.23 -1.39
N VAL A 480 -25.49 -2.08 -2.43
CA VAL A 480 -25.75 -0.81 -3.10
C VAL A 480 -27.23 -0.51 -3.08
N THR A 481 -27.57 0.76 -2.92
CA THR A 481 -28.93 1.27 -3.08
C THR A 481 -28.90 2.50 -3.98
N VAL A 482 -29.75 2.56 -4.99
CA VAL A 482 -29.89 3.74 -5.87
C VAL A 482 -31.16 4.51 -5.51
N LYS A 483 -31.07 5.84 -5.48
CA LYS A 483 -32.19 6.74 -5.14
C LYS A 483 -32.24 7.92 -6.10
N SER A 484 -33.44 8.40 -6.40
CA SER A 484 -33.68 9.69 -7.04
C SER A 484 -34.71 10.48 -6.24
N LYS A 485 -34.90 11.77 -6.58
CA LYS A 485 -35.91 12.63 -5.95
C LYS A 485 -37.33 12.37 -6.46
N ASN A 486 -37.47 11.74 -7.62
CA ASN A 486 -38.73 11.59 -8.34
C ASN A 486 -39.01 10.13 -8.73
N GLU A 487 -38.53 9.21 -7.91
CA GLU A 487 -38.74 7.78 -8.05
C GLU A 487 -40.18 7.37 -7.74
N ASN A 488 -40.72 6.45 -8.51
CA ASN A 488 -41.99 5.82 -8.19
C ASN A 488 -41.89 4.97 -6.91
N PRO A 489 -42.70 5.24 -5.86
CA PRO A 489 -42.71 4.39 -4.65
C PRO A 489 -43.08 2.92 -4.94
N GLY A 490 -43.75 2.64 -6.05
CA GLY A 490 -44.15 1.29 -6.47
C GLY A 490 -43.02 0.44 -7.05
N THR A 491 -41.87 1.02 -7.43
CA THR A 491 -40.80 0.28 -8.13
C THR A 491 -39.53 0.10 -7.30
N LEU A 492 -39.52 0.50 -6.01
CA LEU A 492 -38.33 0.49 -5.13
C LEU A 492 -37.62 -0.87 -4.90
N GLN A 493 -38.13 -1.98 -5.44
CA GLN A 493 -37.63 -3.33 -5.21
C GLN A 493 -36.30 -3.60 -5.92
N ASP A 494 -36.09 -3.06 -7.13
CA ASP A 494 -34.87 -3.25 -7.92
C ASP A 494 -33.84 -2.12 -7.75
N ASN A 495 -34.13 -1.18 -6.84
CA ASN A 495 -33.22 -0.11 -6.43
C ASN A 495 -32.12 -0.59 -5.48
N SER A 496 -32.05 -1.89 -5.15
CA SER A 496 -31.03 -2.45 -4.27
C SER A 496 -30.41 -3.73 -4.80
N ALA A 497 -29.10 -3.87 -4.64
CA ALA A 497 -28.37 -5.08 -4.99
C ALA A 497 -27.25 -5.35 -3.98
N SER A 498 -26.89 -6.62 -3.81
CA SER A 498 -25.84 -7.04 -2.89
C SER A 498 -24.96 -8.10 -3.54
N VAL A 499 -23.66 -8.07 -3.23
CA VAL A 499 -22.73 -9.12 -3.64
C VAL A 499 -21.90 -9.60 -2.45
N SER A 500 -21.67 -10.91 -2.39
CA SER A 500 -20.94 -11.57 -1.30
C SER A 500 -19.77 -12.37 -1.87
N MET A 501 -18.55 -12.04 -1.44
CA MET A 501 -17.32 -12.68 -1.89
C MET A 501 -16.67 -13.48 -0.75
N PRO A 502 -16.28 -14.74 -0.97
CA PRO A 502 -15.50 -15.51 0.01
C PRO A 502 -14.09 -14.93 0.17
N VAL A 503 -13.59 -14.95 1.41
CA VAL A 503 -12.24 -14.56 1.76
C VAL A 503 -11.32 -15.78 1.72
N LYS A 504 -10.19 -15.65 1.02
CA LYS A 504 -9.15 -16.67 0.95
C LYS A 504 -7.82 -16.16 1.48
N HIS A 505 -7.05 -17.09 2.04
CA HIS A 505 -5.71 -16.85 2.52
C HIS A 505 -4.67 -17.17 1.43
N LEU A 506 -3.64 -16.34 1.34
CA LEU A 506 -2.55 -16.57 0.39
C LEU A 506 -1.56 -17.60 0.93
N VAL A 507 -1.24 -18.61 0.13
CA VAL A 507 -0.19 -19.60 0.39
C VAL A 507 0.82 -19.61 -0.75
N HIS A 508 2.04 -20.06 -0.49
CA HIS A 508 3.08 -20.17 -1.51
C HIS A 508 3.90 -21.44 -1.27
N PHE A 509 3.43 -22.54 -1.85
CA PHE A 509 4.12 -23.83 -1.79
C PHE A 509 4.91 -24.07 -3.06
N LEU A 510 6.11 -24.62 -2.91
CA LEU A 510 7.00 -24.96 -4.00
C LEU A 510 7.50 -26.39 -3.81
N LEU A 511 7.32 -27.21 -4.84
CA LEU A 511 7.85 -28.55 -4.93
C LEU A 511 9.00 -28.58 -5.96
N LYS A 512 10.17 -29.10 -5.56
CA LYS A 512 11.36 -29.18 -6.42
C LYS A 512 12.14 -30.48 -6.19
N ASP A 513 13.10 -30.77 -7.06
CA ASP A 513 14.07 -31.85 -6.87
C ASP A 513 15.03 -31.54 -5.72
N GLY A 514 15.11 -32.45 -4.75
CA GLY A 514 15.94 -32.38 -3.54
C GLY A 514 17.26 -33.16 -3.64
N GLY A 515 17.68 -33.56 -4.84
CA GLY A 515 18.94 -34.27 -5.08
C GLY A 515 18.76 -35.69 -5.58
N SER A 516 17.93 -35.87 -6.60
CA SER A 516 17.61 -37.17 -7.19
C SER A 516 18.71 -37.71 -8.09
N THR A 517 18.71 -39.02 -8.30
CA THR A 517 19.61 -39.67 -9.26
C THR A 517 19.22 -39.27 -10.68
N GLN A 518 20.06 -38.57 -11.42
CA GLN A 518 19.73 -38.14 -12.80
C GLN A 518 20.10 -39.19 -13.85
N TYR A 519 21.14 -39.99 -13.59
CA TYR A 519 21.68 -40.95 -14.53
C TYR A 519 22.18 -42.21 -13.80
N ILE A 520 21.88 -43.39 -14.36
CA ILE A 520 22.30 -44.69 -13.85
C ILE A 520 22.87 -45.53 -14.99
N LEU A 521 24.08 -46.06 -14.78
CA LEU A 521 24.67 -47.07 -15.64
C LEU A 521 24.31 -48.47 -15.10
N TYR A 522 23.43 -49.18 -15.79
CA TYR A 522 22.80 -50.41 -15.30
C TYR A 522 23.72 -51.63 -15.46
N ASN A 523 24.17 -52.21 -14.35
CA ASN A 523 24.99 -53.42 -14.33
C ASN A 523 24.35 -54.48 -13.40
N ASN A 524 23.30 -55.14 -13.88
CA ASN A 524 22.48 -56.18 -13.23
C ASN A 524 21.60 -55.75 -12.04
N SER A 525 21.99 -54.78 -11.23
CA SER A 525 21.13 -54.16 -10.22
C SER A 525 21.60 -52.75 -9.91
N ALA A 526 20.69 -51.77 -9.91
CA ALA A 526 21.01 -50.40 -9.54
C ALA A 526 19.96 -49.84 -8.59
N LEU A 527 20.41 -48.97 -7.67
CA LEU A 527 19.54 -48.25 -6.75
C LEU A 527 19.16 -46.92 -7.40
N LEU A 528 17.86 -46.66 -7.47
CA LEU A 528 17.30 -45.40 -7.93
C LEU A 528 16.77 -44.61 -6.73
N GLN A 529 17.16 -43.34 -6.63
CA GLN A 529 16.69 -42.45 -5.57
C GLN A 529 16.03 -41.22 -6.18
N HIS A 530 14.75 -41.02 -5.87
CA HIS A 530 14.01 -39.80 -6.20
C HIS A 530 13.67 -39.05 -4.91
N THR A 531 14.17 -37.83 -4.79
CA THR A 531 14.02 -36.97 -3.62
C THR A 531 13.24 -35.72 -3.99
N TYR A 532 12.08 -35.53 -3.37
CA TYR A 532 11.26 -34.32 -3.53
C TYR A 532 11.43 -33.41 -2.32
N GLU A 533 11.70 -32.13 -2.54
CA GLU A 533 11.77 -31.11 -1.50
C GLU A 533 10.54 -30.20 -1.59
N LEU A 534 9.70 -30.23 -0.56
CA LEU A 534 8.54 -29.35 -0.39
C LEU A 534 8.92 -28.17 0.52
N THR A 535 8.71 -26.96 0.02
CA THR A 535 9.03 -25.72 0.72
C THR A 535 7.81 -24.81 0.80
N ASN A 536 7.66 -24.10 1.93
CA ASN A 536 6.70 -23.02 2.07
C ASN A 536 7.45 -21.70 2.02
N ALA A 537 7.33 -20.97 0.91
CA ALA A 537 7.92 -19.65 0.74
C ALA A 537 6.98 -18.52 1.19
N GLY A 538 5.77 -18.87 1.67
CA GLY A 538 4.79 -17.94 2.22
C GLY A 538 4.87 -17.81 3.73
N ASP A 539 4.15 -16.82 4.27
CA ASP A 539 4.13 -16.55 5.71
C ASP A 539 3.14 -17.43 6.48
N LEU A 540 2.16 -18.01 5.78
CA LEU A 540 1.10 -18.80 6.39
C LEU A 540 1.47 -20.28 6.47
N SER A 541 1.47 -20.83 7.68
CA SER A 541 1.67 -22.26 7.92
C SER A 541 0.32 -22.98 7.92
N THR A 542 0.18 -24.05 7.13
CA THR A 542 -1.05 -24.84 7.05
C THR A 542 -0.75 -26.30 6.68
N SER A 543 -1.76 -27.17 6.79
CA SER A 543 -1.69 -28.56 6.33
C SER A 543 -1.75 -28.64 4.82
N VAL A 544 -1.00 -29.59 4.25
CA VAL A 544 -0.89 -29.81 2.81
C VAL A 544 -0.82 -31.32 2.54
N THR A 545 -1.43 -31.78 1.46
CA THR A 545 -1.31 -33.16 1.01
C THR A 545 -0.43 -33.22 -0.22
N VAL A 546 0.62 -34.03 -0.19
CA VAL A 546 1.46 -34.31 -1.36
C VAL A 546 1.10 -35.69 -1.91
N VAL A 547 0.87 -35.75 -3.22
CA VAL A 547 0.54 -36.98 -3.94
C VAL A 547 1.71 -37.33 -4.84
N PHE A 548 2.26 -38.52 -4.66
CA PHE A 548 3.35 -39.05 -5.49
C PHE A 548 2.84 -40.12 -6.44
N VAL A 549 3.29 -40.04 -7.70
CA VAL A 549 3.02 -41.02 -8.76
C VAL A 549 4.36 -41.64 -9.16
N LEU A 550 4.54 -42.93 -8.83
CA LEU A 550 5.79 -43.65 -9.03
C LEU A 550 5.56 -44.84 -9.98
N PRO A 551 6.33 -45.01 -11.06
CA PRO A 551 6.14 -46.14 -11.98
C PRO A 551 6.61 -47.45 -11.35
N LEU A 552 5.77 -48.48 -11.39
CA LEU A 552 6.12 -49.84 -10.95
C LEU A 552 6.71 -50.66 -12.09
N GLU A 553 6.10 -50.55 -13.26
CA GLU A 553 6.53 -51.23 -14.47
C GLU A 553 6.51 -50.21 -15.60
N THR A 554 7.68 -49.96 -16.18
CA THR A 554 7.80 -49.10 -17.36
C THR A 554 7.28 -49.83 -18.59
N THR A 555 6.89 -49.10 -19.64
CA THR A 555 6.47 -49.69 -20.93
C THR A 555 7.54 -50.58 -21.58
N SER A 556 8.80 -50.44 -21.16
CA SER A 556 9.95 -51.22 -21.63
C SER A 556 10.25 -52.46 -20.77
N GLY A 557 9.41 -52.79 -19.78
CA GLY A 557 9.52 -54.02 -18.97
C GLY A 557 10.46 -53.92 -17.77
N LEU A 558 10.89 -52.71 -17.39
CA LEU A 558 11.69 -52.48 -16.20
C LEU A 558 10.79 -52.36 -14.97
N LEU A 559 11.07 -53.17 -13.95
CA LEU A 559 10.35 -53.22 -12.68
C LEU A 559 11.08 -52.42 -11.61
N MET A 560 10.35 -51.58 -10.89
CA MET A 560 10.86 -50.79 -9.78
C MET A 560 10.15 -51.21 -8.48
N ASP A 561 10.91 -51.78 -7.56
CA ASP A 561 10.42 -52.08 -6.21
C ASP A 561 10.72 -50.90 -5.30
N VAL A 562 9.70 -50.07 -5.03
CA VAL A 562 9.83 -48.79 -4.32
C VAL A 562 9.52 -48.97 -2.83
N SER A 563 10.47 -48.59 -1.99
CA SER A 563 10.29 -48.54 -0.53
C SER A 563 9.37 -47.37 -0.10
N PRO A 564 8.76 -47.43 1.09
CA PRO A 564 8.08 -46.27 1.67
C PRO A 564 9.04 -45.07 1.75
N PRO A 565 8.55 -43.83 1.60
CA PRO A 565 9.41 -42.66 1.59
C PRO A 565 10.14 -42.49 2.92
N GLU A 566 11.44 -42.25 2.87
CA GLU A 566 12.18 -41.72 4.01
C GLU A 566 11.91 -40.21 4.13
N ILE A 567 11.48 -39.79 5.32
CA ILE A 567 11.05 -38.42 5.61
C ILE A 567 11.97 -37.84 6.68
N ASN A 568 12.45 -36.62 6.46
CA ASN A 568 13.40 -35.95 7.36
C ASN A 568 12.76 -35.35 8.63
N VAL A 569 11.43 -35.23 8.69
CA VAL A 569 10.70 -34.58 9.81
C VAL A 569 9.60 -35.48 10.38
N THR A 570 9.28 -35.26 11.66
CA THR A 570 8.11 -35.86 12.32
C THR A 570 6.84 -35.05 12.01
N GLY A 571 5.66 -35.69 11.97
CA GLY A 571 4.38 -35.01 11.70
C GLY A 571 3.83 -35.14 10.27
N VAL A 572 4.44 -36.01 9.46
CA VAL A 572 3.95 -36.41 8.13
C VAL A 572 3.43 -37.85 8.20
N GLN A 573 2.24 -38.10 7.67
CA GLN A 573 1.65 -39.44 7.58
C GLN A 573 1.42 -39.80 6.12
N CYS A 574 2.11 -40.84 5.64
CA CYS A 574 1.90 -41.38 4.30
C CYS A 574 1.04 -42.65 4.35
N GLU A 575 0.05 -42.71 3.48
CA GLU A 575 -0.82 -43.88 3.32
C GLU A 575 -0.07 -45.02 2.61
N LYS A 576 -0.63 -46.24 2.69
CA LYS A 576 -0.08 -47.39 1.98
C LYS A 576 -0.18 -47.17 0.46
N PRO A 577 0.82 -47.59 -0.34
CA PRO A 577 0.79 -47.41 -1.79
C PRO A 577 -0.45 -48.05 -2.41
N MET A 578 -1.17 -47.28 -3.23
CA MET A 578 -2.32 -47.75 -3.99
C MET A 578 -1.90 -48.05 -5.43
N LEU A 579 -2.36 -49.18 -5.98
CA LEU A 579 -2.05 -49.56 -7.36
C LEU A 579 -2.93 -48.77 -8.34
N LEU A 580 -2.31 -47.97 -9.20
CA LEU A 580 -2.94 -47.26 -10.30
C LEU A 580 -2.62 -47.98 -11.62
N LYS A 581 -3.66 -48.52 -12.28
CA LYS A 581 -3.53 -49.01 -13.66
C LYS A 581 -3.77 -47.84 -14.61
N LYS A 582 -2.98 -47.77 -15.68
CA LYS A 582 -3.10 -46.70 -16.68
C LYS A 582 -4.45 -46.79 -17.40
N ASP A 583 -5.37 -45.91 -17.04
CA ASP A 583 -6.65 -45.71 -17.71
C ASP A 583 -6.78 -44.21 -18.04
N ASN A 584 -7.24 -43.85 -19.24
CA ASN A 584 -7.08 -42.49 -19.80
C ASN A 584 -8.05 -41.44 -19.20
N THR A 585 -8.66 -41.73 -18.05
CA THR A 585 -9.84 -41.06 -17.51
C THR A 585 -9.57 -40.24 -16.23
N SER A 586 -8.49 -40.48 -15.49
CA SER A 586 -8.20 -39.78 -14.23
C SER A 586 -7.04 -38.78 -14.36
N TYR A 587 -7.08 -37.68 -13.61
CA TYR A 587 -6.03 -36.65 -13.60
C TYR A 587 -4.65 -37.24 -13.22
N HIS A 588 -4.61 -38.18 -12.26
CA HIS A 588 -3.38 -38.82 -11.82
C HIS A 588 -2.85 -39.90 -12.78
N SER A 589 -3.71 -40.52 -13.59
CA SER A 589 -3.28 -41.55 -14.55
C SER A 589 -2.58 -40.98 -15.78
N GLN A 590 -2.79 -39.70 -16.08
CA GLN A 590 -2.02 -38.97 -17.10
C GLN A 590 -0.53 -38.87 -16.74
N ASN A 591 -0.22 -38.79 -15.45
CA ASN A 591 1.15 -38.69 -14.94
C ASN A 591 1.82 -40.07 -14.73
N CYS A 592 1.16 -41.16 -15.12
CA CYS A 592 1.71 -42.51 -15.08
C CYS A 592 2.32 -42.90 -16.44
N GLN A 593 3.65 -42.88 -16.52
CA GLN A 593 4.38 -43.25 -17.74
C GLN A 593 4.44 -44.79 -17.95
N GLY A 594 4.29 -45.57 -16.87
CA GLY A 594 4.32 -47.04 -16.88
C GLY A 594 3.00 -47.74 -17.25
N SER A 595 3.03 -49.08 -17.34
CA SER A 595 1.81 -49.92 -17.42
C SER A 595 1.04 -49.90 -16.09
N SER A 596 1.76 -49.73 -14.98
CA SER A 596 1.23 -49.58 -13.63
C SER A 596 2.09 -48.63 -12.79
N CYS A 597 1.44 -47.87 -11.89
CA CYS A 597 2.10 -46.94 -10.98
C CYS A 597 1.58 -47.09 -9.55
N HIS A 598 2.37 -46.71 -8.56
CA HIS A 598 1.94 -46.49 -7.19
C HIS A 598 1.52 -45.03 -6.99
N LEU A 599 0.37 -44.86 -6.34
CA LEU A 599 -0.08 -43.61 -5.76
C LEU A 599 0.18 -43.63 -4.26
N ILE A 600 0.87 -42.60 -3.76
CA ILE A 600 1.16 -42.44 -2.33
C ILE A 600 0.68 -41.05 -1.91
N PHE A 601 -0.25 -41.02 -0.96
CA PHE A 601 -0.76 -39.79 -0.35
C PHE A 601 -0.01 -39.53 0.95
N CYS A 602 0.63 -38.38 1.06
CA CYS A 602 1.34 -37.95 2.26
C CYS A 602 0.70 -36.68 2.82
N ASN A 603 0.08 -36.80 3.98
CA ASN A 603 -0.54 -35.70 4.70
C ASN A 603 0.50 -35.03 5.60
N VAL A 604 0.80 -33.76 5.31
CA VAL A 604 1.62 -32.88 6.13
C VAL A 604 0.69 -32.09 7.05
N SER A 605 0.80 -32.32 8.35
CA SER A 605 -0.08 -31.68 9.35
C SER A 605 0.13 -30.15 9.45
N LEU A 606 1.38 -29.69 9.35
CA LEU A 606 1.72 -28.27 9.37
C LEU A 606 3.03 -28.03 8.61
N LEU A 607 2.95 -27.28 7.50
CA LEU A 607 4.12 -26.89 6.70
C LEU A 607 4.55 -25.45 7.05
N THR A 608 5.68 -25.31 7.74
CA THR A 608 6.23 -24.02 8.19
C THR A 608 7.28 -23.46 7.21
N ARG A 609 7.54 -22.16 7.27
CA ARG A 609 8.45 -21.44 6.36
C ARG A 609 9.92 -21.85 6.51
N GLU A 610 10.33 -22.31 7.68
CA GLU A 610 11.75 -22.50 8.04
C GLU A 610 12.23 -23.95 7.92
N GLN A 611 11.36 -24.89 7.54
CA GLN A 611 11.70 -26.32 7.50
C GLN A 611 11.22 -26.97 6.21
N PRO A 612 12.10 -27.13 5.19
CA PRO A 612 11.78 -27.88 4.00
C PRO A 612 11.61 -29.37 4.34
N ILE A 613 10.54 -29.98 3.81
CA ILE A 613 10.27 -31.41 4.00
C ILE A 613 10.77 -32.17 2.78
N THR A 614 11.62 -33.17 2.99
CA THR A 614 12.14 -34.02 1.92
C THR A 614 11.49 -35.39 1.95
N PHE A 615 10.99 -35.84 0.81
CA PHE A 615 10.45 -37.18 0.59
C PHE A 615 11.40 -37.96 -0.31
N THR A 616 12.07 -38.96 0.25
CA THR A 616 13.05 -39.76 -0.47
C THR A 616 12.51 -41.14 -0.76
N PHE A 617 12.29 -41.46 -2.03
CA PHE A 617 11.91 -42.77 -2.50
C PHE A 617 13.13 -43.50 -3.02
N THR A 618 13.44 -44.67 -2.43
CA THR A 618 14.47 -45.56 -2.95
C THR A 618 13.83 -46.77 -3.59
N GLY A 619 14.24 -47.08 -4.82
CA GLY A 619 13.76 -48.23 -5.56
C GLY A 619 14.89 -49.07 -6.14
N LYS A 620 14.76 -50.39 -6.05
CA LYS A 620 15.66 -51.31 -6.75
C LYS A 620 15.14 -51.51 -8.16
N LEU A 621 15.98 -51.18 -9.14
CA LEU A 621 15.68 -51.42 -10.56
C LEU A 621 16.00 -52.87 -10.90
N ASN A 622 15.03 -53.60 -11.42
CA ASN A 622 15.20 -54.96 -11.93
C ASN A 622 14.67 -55.04 -13.37
N THR A 623 15.52 -55.45 -14.31
CA THR A 623 15.11 -55.64 -15.71
C THR A 623 15.18 -57.11 -16.11
N GLN A 624 14.18 -57.59 -16.83
CA GLN A 624 14.18 -58.92 -17.45
C GLN A 624 14.75 -58.90 -18.89
N THR A 625 14.93 -57.71 -19.47
CA THR A 625 15.37 -57.49 -20.86
C THR A 625 16.58 -56.56 -20.92
N LYS A 626 17.48 -56.75 -21.90
CA LYS A 626 18.56 -55.78 -22.19
C LYS A 626 17.91 -54.55 -22.83
N VAL A 627 18.17 -53.36 -22.27
CA VAL A 627 17.61 -52.11 -22.79
C VAL A 627 18.71 -51.07 -22.99
N ASP A 628 18.69 -50.40 -24.14
CA ASP A 628 19.72 -49.44 -24.54
C ASP A 628 19.68 -48.16 -23.69
N SER A 629 18.52 -47.49 -23.63
CA SER A 629 18.26 -46.36 -22.72
C SER A 629 16.78 -46.29 -22.33
N ILE A 630 16.48 -46.08 -21.05
CA ILE A 630 15.12 -45.89 -20.51
C ILE A 630 15.07 -44.61 -19.70
N LYS A 631 13.97 -43.86 -19.80
CA LYS A 631 13.66 -42.76 -18.89
C LYS A 631 12.65 -43.23 -17.86
N VAL A 632 13.00 -43.07 -16.58
CA VAL A 632 12.11 -43.33 -15.45
C VAL A 632 11.66 -41.97 -14.91
N GLU A 633 10.40 -41.63 -15.13
CA GLU A 633 9.80 -40.39 -14.62
C GLU A 633 8.87 -40.69 -13.45
N SER A 634 8.95 -39.88 -12.41
CA SER A 634 7.97 -39.83 -11.33
C SER A 634 7.44 -38.43 -11.15
N TRP A 635 6.26 -38.31 -10.54
CA TRP A 635 5.62 -37.02 -10.31
C TRP A 635 5.30 -36.80 -8.84
N GLY A 636 5.45 -35.57 -8.38
CA GLY A 636 4.91 -35.08 -7.12
C GLY A 636 3.92 -33.94 -7.38
N LEU A 637 2.79 -33.96 -6.67
CA LEU A 637 1.72 -32.98 -6.79
C LEU A 637 1.29 -32.51 -5.41
N VAL A 638 1.23 -31.20 -5.22
CA VAL A 638 0.83 -30.54 -3.98
C VAL A 638 -0.64 -30.16 -4.05
N SER A 639 -1.41 -30.53 -3.03
CA SER A 639 -2.84 -30.25 -2.89
C SER A 639 -3.16 -29.66 -1.52
N PHE A 640 -4.10 -28.73 -1.47
CA PHE A 640 -4.53 -28.03 -0.25
C PHE A 640 -6.00 -27.61 -0.38
N ASP A 641 -6.61 -27.15 0.71
CA ASP A 641 -8.01 -26.71 0.71
C ASP A 641 -8.20 -25.41 -0.08
N GLN A 642 -8.68 -25.54 -1.31
CA GLN A 642 -8.92 -24.43 -2.23
C GLN A 642 -10.11 -23.54 -1.81
N ASN A 643 -10.92 -23.93 -0.84
CA ASN A 643 -11.98 -23.06 -0.30
C ASN A 643 -11.39 -21.98 0.61
N LEU A 644 -10.37 -22.33 1.39
CA LEU A 644 -9.72 -21.45 2.35
C LEU A 644 -8.48 -20.75 1.78
N TYR A 645 -7.75 -21.40 0.87
CA TYR A 645 -6.44 -20.93 0.42
C TYR A 645 -6.38 -20.69 -1.10
N THR A 646 -5.43 -19.85 -1.52
CA THR A 646 -5.08 -19.62 -2.93
C THR A 646 -3.57 -19.48 -3.09
N GLN A 647 -3.00 -20.08 -4.15
CA GLN A 647 -1.57 -20.09 -4.43
C GLN A 647 -1.10 -18.73 -5.00
N TYR A 648 0.05 -18.27 -4.53
CA TYR A 648 0.77 -17.12 -5.07
C TYR A 648 1.46 -17.49 -6.40
N LEU A 649 1.20 -16.71 -7.46
CA LEU A 649 1.92 -16.72 -8.75
C LEU A 649 2.25 -18.12 -9.30
N ASN A 650 1.33 -18.67 -10.10
CA ASN A 650 1.44 -19.92 -10.88
C ASN A 650 1.13 -21.22 -10.12
N GLU A 651 0.24 -22.03 -10.72
CA GLU A 651 -0.06 -23.39 -10.25
C GLU A 651 1.03 -24.40 -10.65
N GLU A 652 1.99 -24.01 -11.48
CA GLU A 652 3.07 -24.90 -11.93
C GLU A 652 4.03 -25.28 -10.79
N ASP A 653 4.22 -24.40 -9.80
CA ASP A 653 5.10 -24.65 -8.64
C ASP A 653 4.56 -25.74 -7.69
N LEU A 654 3.28 -26.11 -7.86
CA LEU A 654 2.62 -27.17 -7.09
C LEU A 654 2.90 -28.57 -7.66
N ARG A 655 3.56 -28.68 -8.82
CA ARG A 655 3.88 -29.97 -9.43
C ARG A 655 5.32 -30.02 -9.88
N HIS A 656 5.94 -31.18 -9.74
CA HIS A 656 7.30 -31.40 -10.21
C HIS A 656 7.44 -32.83 -10.71
N SER A 657 8.14 -33.01 -11.83
CA SER A 657 8.52 -34.34 -12.30
C SER A 657 10.04 -34.52 -12.23
N ILE A 658 10.44 -35.71 -11.81
CA ILE A 658 11.83 -36.11 -11.68
C ILE A 658 12.08 -37.23 -12.68
N VAL A 659 13.08 -37.04 -13.54
CA VAL A 659 13.42 -37.96 -14.64
C VAL A 659 14.83 -38.49 -14.44
N THR A 660 14.96 -39.81 -14.41
CA THR A 660 16.25 -40.50 -14.40
C THR A 660 16.46 -41.28 -15.70
N VAL A 661 17.65 -41.14 -16.29
CA VAL A 661 18.04 -41.91 -17.47
C VAL A 661 18.83 -43.14 -17.04
N VAL A 662 18.37 -44.32 -17.46
CA VAL A 662 19.01 -45.61 -17.19
C VAL A 662 19.56 -46.16 -18.50
N GLU A 663 20.88 -46.35 -18.59
CA GLU A 663 21.55 -46.88 -19.78
C GLU A 663 22.31 -48.17 -19.45
N SER A 664 22.34 -49.13 -20.38
CA SER A 664 23.16 -50.33 -20.21
C SER A 664 24.58 -50.10 -20.78
N PRO A 665 25.63 -50.66 -20.14
CA PRO A 665 26.99 -50.52 -20.64
C PRO A 665 27.09 -51.13 -22.04
N PRO A 666 27.69 -50.43 -23.02
CA PRO A 666 27.85 -50.95 -24.36
C PRO A 666 28.66 -52.24 -24.35
N GLN A 667 28.13 -53.29 -24.98
CA GLN A 667 28.79 -54.58 -25.10
C GLN A 667 30.01 -54.47 -26.03
N SER A 668 31.19 -54.25 -25.43
CA SER A 668 32.55 -54.45 -25.94
C SER A 668 32.76 -54.37 -27.47
N GLN A 669 32.71 -53.16 -28.05
CA GLN A 669 33.46 -52.89 -29.28
C GLN A 669 34.96 -52.63 -29.02
N THR A 670 35.36 -52.49 -27.75
CA THR A 670 36.76 -52.32 -27.33
C THR A 670 37.66 -53.46 -27.76
N VAL A 671 37.19 -54.72 -27.75
CA VAL A 671 37.99 -55.87 -28.22
C VAL A 671 38.17 -55.83 -29.76
N LEU A 672 37.12 -55.45 -30.49
CA LEU A 672 37.19 -55.33 -31.95
C LEU A 672 38.12 -54.19 -32.37
N ILE A 673 37.97 -53.02 -31.75
CA ILE A 673 38.82 -51.84 -32.01
C ILE A 673 40.26 -52.11 -31.59
N ALA A 674 40.51 -52.69 -30.41
CA ALA A 674 41.87 -53.04 -29.98
C ALA A 674 42.53 -54.08 -30.91
N SER A 675 41.80 -55.10 -31.36
CA SER A 675 42.32 -56.10 -32.30
C SER A 675 42.64 -55.51 -33.68
N LEU A 676 41.80 -54.60 -34.18
CA LEU A 676 42.01 -53.89 -35.45
C LEU A 676 43.18 -52.90 -35.35
N SER A 677 43.32 -52.20 -34.22
CA SER A 677 44.45 -51.28 -33.97
C SER A 677 45.78 -52.03 -33.87
N VAL A 678 45.83 -53.19 -33.22
CA VAL A 678 47.05 -54.03 -33.17
C VAL A 678 47.40 -54.54 -34.57
N LEU A 679 46.41 -55.03 -35.34
CA LEU A 679 46.65 -55.53 -36.70
C LEU A 679 47.17 -54.42 -37.63
N PHE A 680 46.56 -53.23 -37.57
CA PHE A 680 46.99 -52.08 -38.37
C PHE A 680 48.36 -51.55 -37.93
N GLY A 681 48.63 -51.54 -36.63
CA GLY A 681 49.93 -51.15 -36.06
C GLY A 681 51.07 -52.06 -36.52
N VAL A 682 50.86 -53.39 -36.48
CA VAL A 682 51.85 -54.37 -36.98
C VAL A 682 52.07 -54.20 -38.48
N LEU A 683 51.01 -53.99 -39.25
CA LEU A 683 51.10 -53.83 -40.70
C LEU A 683 51.86 -52.54 -41.08
N MET A 684 51.62 -51.44 -40.38
CA MET A 684 52.41 -50.21 -40.51
C MET A 684 53.87 -50.39 -40.09
N MET A 685 54.15 -51.15 -39.02
CA MET A 685 55.52 -51.40 -38.57
C MET A 685 56.32 -52.20 -39.61
N ILE A 686 55.72 -53.22 -40.23
CA ILE A 686 56.34 -53.99 -41.32
C ILE A 686 56.61 -53.10 -42.54
N LEU A 687 55.67 -52.21 -42.88
CA LEU A 687 55.80 -51.30 -44.01
C LEU A 687 56.92 -50.27 -43.77
N LEU A 688 57.00 -49.72 -42.55
CA LEU A 688 58.12 -48.88 -42.11
C LEU A 688 59.46 -49.64 -42.13
N PHE A 689 59.48 -50.89 -41.69
CA PHE A 689 60.70 -51.71 -41.72
C PHE A 689 61.18 -51.96 -43.15
N MET A 690 60.26 -52.23 -44.08
CA MET A 690 60.56 -52.37 -45.51
C MET A 690 61.10 -51.06 -46.11
N VAL A 691 60.52 -49.91 -45.75
CA VAL A 691 61.02 -48.60 -46.18
C VAL A 691 62.40 -48.32 -45.60
N LEU A 692 62.60 -48.50 -44.29
CA LEU A 692 63.89 -48.27 -43.62
C LEU A 692 64.99 -49.22 -44.12
N TYR A 693 64.64 -50.47 -44.44
CA TYR A 693 65.56 -51.42 -45.07
C TYR A 693 65.95 -50.98 -46.49
N LYS A 694 64.99 -50.52 -47.29
CA LYS A 694 65.25 -50.02 -48.66
C LYS A 694 66.02 -48.69 -48.68
N VAL A 695 65.87 -47.87 -47.65
CA VAL A 695 66.60 -46.59 -47.47
C VAL A 695 67.98 -46.80 -46.83
N GLY A 696 68.35 -48.05 -46.47
CA GLY A 696 69.71 -48.38 -46.03
C GLY A 696 70.03 -48.01 -44.57
N PHE A 697 69.01 -47.80 -43.75
CA PHE A 697 69.13 -47.31 -42.37
C PHE A 697 69.82 -48.30 -41.40
N PHE A 698 69.76 -49.61 -41.67
CA PHE A 698 70.27 -50.65 -40.76
C PHE A 698 71.71 -51.12 -41.01
N LYS A 699 72.53 -50.34 -41.73
CA LYS A 699 73.99 -50.55 -41.78
C LYS A 699 74.69 -49.66 -40.75
N SER A 700 74.79 -50.12 -39.51
CA SER A 700 75.57 -49.43 -38.46
C SER A 700 76.97 -50.07 -38.30
N ARG A 701 78.00 -49.21 -38.18
CA ARG A 701 79.36 -49.56 -37.76
C ARG A 701 79.39 -49.75 -36.23
N SER A 702 79.87 -50.91 -35.80
CA SER A 702 80.12 -51.28 -34.41
C SER A 702 81.18 -50.36 -33.77
N PHE A 703 80.95 -49.93 -32.53
CA PHE A 703 82.00 -49.50 -31.61
C PHE A 703 81.70 -50.04 -30.21
N GLU A 704 82.73 -50.67 -29.65
CA GLU A 704 82.76 -51.50 -28.45
C GLU A 704 83.12 -50.71 -27.17
N ASN A 705 82.71 -51.28 -26.04
CA ASN A 705 83.31 -51.22 -24.70
C ASN A 705 83.26 -49.91 -23.89
N ASN A 706 82.54 -49.95 -22.76
CA ASN A 706 83.16 -50.24 -21.46
C ASN A 706 82.11 -50.40 -20.35
N ALA A 707 82.32 -51.43 -19.51
CA ALA A 707 81.68 -51.63 -18.22
C ALA A 707 82.46 -50.89 -17.13
N GLN A 708 81.81 -50.49 -16.02
CA GLN A 708 82.20 -50.87 -14.64
C GLN A 708 81.21 -50.36 -13.57
N GLU A 709 80.75 -51.29 -12.71
CA GLU A 709 80.54 -51.21 -11.23
C GLU A 709 79.63 -50.15 -10.61
N ALA A 710 78.88 -50.36 -9.52
CA ALA A 710 78.67 -51.48 -8.57
C ALA A 710 77.37 -51.14 -7.77
N GLY A 711 76.54 -52.13 -7.38
CA GLY A 711 76.28 -52.52 -5.96
C GLY A 711 75.17 -51.66 -5.30
N GLU A 712 74.26 -52.08 -4.43
CA GLU A 712 73.84 -53.29 -3.70
C GLU A 712 72.40 -52.94 -3.22
N ALA A 713 71.31 -53.69 -3.41
CA ALA A 713 70.89 -54.97 -2.82
C ALA A 713 70.97 -55.03 -1.27
N THR A 714 69.83 -54.95 -0.57
CA THR A 714 69.19 -56.13 0.05
C THR A 714 67.92 -55.81 0.84
N ALA A 715 66.99 -56.75 0.76
CA ALA A 715 65.69 -56.80 1.40
C ALA A 715 65.76 -57.36 2.83
N THR A 716 64.83 -57.01 3.73
CA THR A 716 63.69 -57.88 4.12
C THR A 716 62.90 -57.35 5.34
N SER A 717 61.56 -57.37 5.16
CA SER A 717 60.45 -57.81 6.06
C SER A 717 59.99 -57.06 7.34
N ARG A 718 58.68 -56.71 7.26
CA ARG A 718 57.59 -56.61 8.29
C ARG A 718 57.71 -55.48 9.34
N GLU A 719 56.69 -54.69 9.70
CA GLU A 719 55.23 -54.90 9.83
C GLU A 719 54.49 -53.55 10.05
N LYS A 720 53.17 -53.51 9.74
CA LYS A 720 52.06 -52.65 10.25
C LYS A 720 51.77 -51.23 9.69
N ASN A 721 50.49 -51.10 9.28
CA ASN A 721 49.46 -50.04 9.41
C ASN A 721 49.95 -48.60 9.68
N ASN A 722 49.42 -47.53 9.07
CA ASN A 722 48.02 -47.21 8.84
C ASN A 722 47.88 -45.99 7.89
N SER A 723 46.71 -45.87 7.27
CA SER A 723 46.06 -44.64 6.74
C SER A 723 46.78 -43.76 5.69
N ASN A 724 46.39 -44.02 4.43
CA ASN A 724 45.71 -43.10 3.50
C ASN A 724 46.30 -41.72 3.16
N THR A 725 46.93 -41.71 1.97
CA THR A 725 46.61 -40.90 0.76
C THR A 725 46.79 -39.37 0.78
N PRO A 726 47.15 -38.78 -0.39
CA PRO A 726 48.47 -38.16 -0.51
C PRO A 726 48.47 -36.73 -1.08
N ALA A 727 49.60 -36.06 -0.84
CA ALA A 727 50.50 -35.34 -1.76
C ALA A 727 49.87 -34.48 -2.90
N GLU A 728 50.07 -33.15 -3.04
CA GLU A 728 51.33 -32.36 -3.09
C GLU A 728 52.34 -32.94 -4.09
N ASN A 729 53.13 -32.24 -4.90
CA ASN A 729 53.50 -30.85 -5.18
C ASN A 729 54.20 -30.92 -6.58
N MET A 730 54.60 -29.88 -7.31
CA MET A 730 55.53 -28.82 -6.91
C MET A 730 55.73 -27.86 -8.10
N ASP A 731 55.79 -26.56 -7.79
CA ASP A 731 56.66 -25.46 -8.24
C ASP A 731 57.51 -25.59 -9.53
N GLY A 732 57.81 -24.53 -10.31
CA GLY A 732 57.59 -23.09 -10.13
C GLY A 732 58.35 -22.23 -11.17
N LEU A 733 58.16 -20.91 -11.01
CA LEU A 733 58.94 -19.73 -11.43
C LEU A 733 59.14 -19.28 -12.91
N ASP A 734 58.86 -17.97 -13.06
CA ASP A 734 59.59 -16.88 -13.74
C ASP A 734 59.32 -16.39 -15.19
N ALA A 735 58.92 -15.10 -15.22
CA ALA A 735 59.44 -13.95 -16.00
C ALA A 735 59.04 -13.66 -17.47
N ALA A 736 58.48 -12.44 -17.61
CA ALA A 736 58.81 -11.34 -18.55
C ALA A 736 58.38 -11.36 -20.06
N SER A 737 57.45 -10.43 -20.34
CA SER A 737 57.38 -9.39 -21.41
C SER A 737 57.69 -9.65 -22.90
N ASN A 738 56.82 -9.08 -23.75
CA ASN A 738 57.02 -8.40 -25.07
C ASN A 738 56.12 -8.97 -26.18
N THR A 739 55.01 -8.33 -26.60
CA THR A 739 54.79 -7.11 -27.44
C THR A 739 54.52 -7.40 -28.92
N HIS A 740 53.55 -6.64 -29.46
CA HIS A 740 53.28 -6.28 -30.87
C HIS A 740 52.68 -7.36 -31.79
N SER A 741 51.45 -7.24 -32.33
CA SER A 741 50.82 -6.27 -33.27
C SER A 741 50.36 -7.13 -34.48
N GLU A 742 49.17 -7.07 -35.06
CA GLU A 742 48.49 -5.93 -35.68
C GLU A 742 46.97 -6.20 -35.81
N ASN A 743 46.28 -5.07 -35.99
CA ASN A 743 44.85 -4.77 -36.20
C ASN A 743 44.42 -5.08 -37.67
N PRO A 744 43.24 -4.65 -38.21
CA PRO A 744 42.03 -4.04 -37.61
C PRO A 744 40.67 -4.55 -38.20
N ASN A 745 39.53 -4.31 -37.50
CA ASN A 745 38.44 -3.46 -38.03
C ASN A 745 37.23 -3.25 -37.08
N LYS A 746 36.77 -1.96 -37.07
CA LYS A 746 35.51 -1.35 -36.60
C LYS A 746 35.25 -1.27 -35.08
N SER A 747 34.89 -0.15 -34.46
CA SER A 747 34.84 1.30 -34.79
C SER A 747 34.46 2.03 -33.48
N SER A 748 35.16 3.09 -33.12
CA SER A 748 35.03 3.84 -31.86
C SER A 748 34.69 5.33 -32.09
N ASN A 749 34.47 6.03 -30.96
CA ASN A 749 34.50 7.49 -30.72
C ASN A 749 33.17 8.27 -30.90
N CYS A 750 32.87 9.34 -30.13
CA CYS A 750 33.62 10.09 -29.10
C CYS A 750 32.67 11.00 -28.28
N ASN A 751 33.20 11.50 -27.15
CA ASN A 751 32.66 12.54 -26.26
C ASN A 751 32.33 13.88 -26.94
N ASN A 752 31.33 14.62 -26.41
CA ASN A 752 31.52 15.95 -25.78
C ASN A 752 30.22 16.58 -25.21
N ALA A 753 30.32 17.01 -23.95
CA ALA A 753 29.95 18.32 -23.37
C ALA A 753 28.62 19.09 -23.69
N TYR A 754 27.89 19.37 -22.60
CA TYR A 754 27.28 20.65 -22.14
C TYR A 754 25.96 21.26 -22.70
N VAL A 755 25.08 21.63 -21.73
CA VAL A 755 24.20 22.83 -21.63
C VAL A 755 22.73 22.83 -22.15
N LEU A 756 21.82 23.01 -21.16
CA LEU A 756 20.57 23.83 -20.97
C LEU A 756 19.30 23.75 -21.86
N GLU A 757 18.19 23.89 -21.12
CA GLU A 757 16.93 24.65 -21.37
C GLU A 757 15.91 24.08 -22.38
N GLU A 758 14.73 23.66 -21.90
CA GLU A 758 13.46 24.42 -21.77
C GLU A 758 12.71 24.53 -23.12
N THR A 759 11.51 23.98 -23.21
CA THR A 759 10.26 24.69 -23.57
C THR A 759 9.06 23.76 -23.75
N SER A 760 7.91 24.38 -23.51
CA SER A 760 6.51 23.97 -23.42
C SER A 760 5.80 23.62 -24.75
N GLU A 761 4.51 23.26 -24.60
CA GLU A 761 3.42 23.11 -25.60
C GLU A 761 3.34 21.71 -26.23
N LEU A 762 2.29 20.91 -26.02
CA LEU A 762 0.83 21.17 -26.03
C LEU A 762 0.06 20.47 -24.91
#